data_AF-A0A9W9DDG9-F1
#
_entry.id   AF-A0A9W9DDG9-F1
#
_cell.length_a   1.000
_cell.length_b   1.000
_cell.length_c   1.000
_cell.angle_alpha   90.00
_cell.angle_beta   90.00
_cell.angle_gamma   90.00
#
_symmetry.space_group_name_H-M   'P 1'
#
loop_
_entity.id
_entity.type
_entity.pdbx_description
1 polymer ?
#
loop_
_entity_poly.entity_id
_entity_poly.type
_entity_poly.pdbx_seq_one_letter_code
_entity_poly.pdbx_strand_id
1 'polypeptide(L)'
;MTDFQSLSVTHPIQMPLEWSETQHVTIAGCSISRSLIVGVDFSADGHYLAVGHGLGVDVWSLETGALSTTHNTYNGPSRILSLLWCFEYPRLVTIHEGGLVHVLTFNEDKTPANGFHHSGPSYPSAHAAFLHKDLLAVSMGKIVELRHFQIDVDKGTSVYRWVRLGDLPKPPTIEGEITVESVIQSIHMLSQNRILVSYKDGVALSWVITKLQPLECRLESWMRIPGNLDDVWADKNILLVTDRNEGKFKLLSLGSVEPSRTFTPRNRSSQATEPVSSARFLSGDMIIGAGVGQIIVWNIEVEIHNRLQNLVFRDTSGLITQSLCAAYNPDQDLGWIATSHNFLERSEIVLWKTREYKDIMTIPHRRNIWSPWPWNMFFMVVPIVLAAYAWRYIAPRADRSPVYRVQRSTTTRMPLKELKARRFIIPNSSFADVSKYTLEQAEASTKKMSRRNYVVEGDIDPQNAAIERSGVLVAFWSGTAVMFHRTTQLVSILSAFATLMYYLSIHPPNWSLQIICHSLRVLCALQNLWPSENPGNCDADYYHSLWSGPPTQRSTPAQLFPTSSQFEYEQPSLDPPIPSPLMTANEHDRQDSFSDSLIPSTRLEQAPLATLDVSSQYLSVDFGLAANGAKVLLALTSHTQGLEDISLLQGINALIRGFDKRQRHINPPGVVLEDHLSVSNCWRFAGSQGHIAIAFSEVVIWQHIVIHFPYHGLSETMLKQAPKFLLLWALISKEGIQDETHDLVSGWERFVTWNHSLDPSKFNSSMAFLEVAKISYDPSAGMQQKFTTQFAVQTSIVVVEVLDNWGNPSTCLHRISFHGDQVSF
;
A
#
# COMPACT_ATOMS: atom_id res chain seq x y z
N MET A 1 -4.58 13.83 31.00
CA MET A 1 -3.50 12.99 30.43
C MET A 1 -3.55 11.62 31.09
N THR A 2 -4.12 10.64 30.41
CA THR A 2 -4.14 9.22 30.82
C THR A 2 -4.18 8.37 29.55
N ASP A 3 -3.30 7.37 29.51
CA ASP A 3 -3.02 6.48 28.39
C ASP A 3 -4.26 5.75 27.86
N PHE A 4 -4.62 6.01 26.60
CA PHE A 4 -5.45 5.11 25.81
C PHE A 4 -4.53 4.06 25.18
N GLN A 5 -4.50 2.86 25.76
CA GLN A 5 -3.91 1.69 25.10
C GLN A 5 -4.71 1.37 23.83
N SER A 6 -4.13 1.67 22.68
CA SER A 6 -4.63 1.24 21.38
C SER A 6 -4.54 -0.29 21.30
N LEU A 7 -5.70 -0.95 21.27
CA LEU A 7 -5.81 -2.33 20.80
C LEU A 7 -5.43 -2.35 19.31
N SER A 8 -4.15 -2.56 19.01
CA SER A 8 -3.70 -2.88 17.66
C SER A 8 -4.25 -4.26 17.31
N VAL A 9 -5.33 -4.28 16.53
CA VAL A 9 -5.77 -5.50 15.86
C VAL A 9 -4.65 -5.86 14.88
N THR A 10 -3.84 -6.86 15.22
CA THR A 10 -2.89 -7.45 14.29
C THR A 10 -3.69 -8.07 13.16
N HIS A 11 -3.73 -7.42 12.00
CA HIS A 11 -4.26 -8.03 10.80
C HIS A 11 -3.49 -9.33 10.52
N PRO A 12 -4.17 -10.39 10.05
CA PRO A 12 -3.51 -11.63 9.69
C PRO A 12 -2.43 -11.32 8.65
N ILE A 13 -1.24 -11.87 8.87
CA ILE A 13 -0.09 -11.80 7.96
C ILE A 13 -0.58 -12.11 6.53
N GLN A 14 -0.75 -11.07 5.70
CA GLN A 14 -1.09 -11.24 4.29
C GLN A 14 0.05 -12.05 3.68
N MET A 15 -0.30 -13.18 3.04
CA MET A 15 0.69 -14.02 2.36
C MET A 15 1.41 -13.18 1.30
N PRO A 16 2.71 -13.41 1.08
CA PRO A 16 3.48 -12.61 0.13
C PRO A 16 2.91 -12.75 -1.28
N LEU A 17 2.66 -11.60 -1.91
CA LEU A 17 2.41 -11.45 -3.34
C LEU A 17 3.39 -12.30 -4.16
N GLU A 18 2.89 -13.29 -4.89
CA GLU A 18 3.68 -13.98 -5.90
C GLU A 18 3.54 -13.25 -7.23
N TRP A 19 4.60 -12.58 -7.65
CA TRP A 19 4.71 -12.00 -8.98
C TRP A 19 5.09 -13.05 -9.99
N SER A 20 4.49 -12.99 -11.17
CA SER A 20 4.87 -13.83 -12.29
C SER A 20 5.03 -13.03 -13.57
N GLU A 21 6.04 -13.40 -14.35
CA GLU A 21 6.25 -12.89 -15.70
C GLU A 21 5.05 -13.28 -16.55
N THR A 22 4.29 -12.29 -17.02
CA THR A 22 3.10 -12.53 -17.84
C THR A 22 3.46 -12.50 -19.32
N GLN A 23 4.25 -11.52 -19.74
CA GLN A 23 4.50 -11.30 -21.15
C GLN A 23 5.82 -10.60 -21.44
N HIS A 24 6.41 -10.96 -22.57
CA HIS A 24 7.59 -10.35 -23.15
C HIS A 24 7.20 -9.71 -24.48
N VAL A 25 7.29 -8.38 -24.58
CA VAL A 25 6.95 -7.64 -25.80
C VAL A 25 8.23 -7.10 -26.41
N THR A 26 8.59 -7.63 -27.58
CA THR A 26 9.65 -7.06 -28.40
C THR A 26 9.04 -6.03 -29.34
N ILE A 27 9.48 -4.78 -29.27
CA ILE A 27 8.98 -3.72 -30.15
C ILE A 27 9.64 -3.90 -31.52
N ALA A 28 8.89 -4.47 -32.47
CA ALA A 28 9.34 -4.71 -33.84
C ALA A 28 9.47 -3.38 -34.59
N GLY A 29 10.63 -3.12 -35.21
CA GLY A 29 10.90 -1.87 -35.94
C GLY A 29 12.04 -1.03 -35.36
N CYS A 30 12.43 -1.25 -34.10
CA CYS A 30 13.62 -0.61 -33.51
C CYS A 30 14.91 -0.91 -34.27
N SER A 31 14.97 -2.00 -35.04
CA SER A 31 16.18 -2.38 -35.78
C SER A 31 16.51 -1.45 -36.95
N ILE A 32 15.51 -0.71 -37.49
CA ILE A 32 15.71 0.14 -38.67
C ILE A 32 15.87 1.63 -38.28
N SER A 33 15.21 2.09 -37.20
CA SER A 33 15.29 3.48 -36.71
C SER A 33 16.14 3.67 -35.44
N ARG A 34 16.64 2.60 -34.81
CA ARG A 34 17.37 2.65 -33.51
C ARG A 34 16.63 3.43 -32.42
N SER A 35 15.31 3.41 -32.41
CA SER A 35 14.50 4.11 -31.40
C SER A 35 14.56 3.37 -30.06
N LEU A 36 15.63 3.58 -29.30
CA LEU A 36 15.77 3.06 -27.95
C LEU A 36 14.55 3.45 -27.10
N ILE A 37 14.07 2.52 -26.26
CA ILE A 37 13.04 2.83 -25.28
C ILE A 37 13.64 3.81 -24.28
N VAL A 38 12.99 4.94 -24.11
CA VAL A 38 13.44 6.03 -23.24
C VAL A 38 12.83 5.87 -21.85
N GLY A 39 11.55 5.49 -21.79
CA GLY A 39 10.83 5.30 -20.54
C GLY A 39 9.59 4.44 -20.72
N VAL A 40 9.10 3.93 -19.59
CA VAL A 40 7.79 3.30 -19.46
C VAL A 40 7.09 3.88 -18.24
N ASP A 41 5.77 4.06 -18.30
CA ASP A 41 4.99 4.52 -17.14
C ASP A 41 3.57 3.97 -17.20
N PHE A 42 3.03 3.58 -16.05
CA PHE A 42 1.66 3.07 -15.96
C PHE A 42 0.67 4.19 -15.74
N SER A 43 -0.56 3.91 -16.14
CA SER A 43 -1.68 4.67 -15.66
C SER A 43 -1.91 4.50 -14.16
N ALA A 44 -2.53 5.52 -13.55
CA ALA A 44 -2.89 5.51 -12.12
C ALA A 44 -3.75 4.30 -11.73
N ASP A 45 -4.67 3.93 -12.63
CA ASP A 45 -5.54 2.77 -12.49
C ASP A 45 -4.87 1.44 -12.89
N GLY A 46 -3.64 1.50 -13.44
CA GLY A 46 -2.91 0.35 -13.95
C GLY A 46 -3.52 -0.30 -15.20
N HIS A 47 -4.52 0.30 -15.85
CA HIS A 47 -5.16 -0.26 -17.05
C HIS A 47 -4.39 0.01 -18.35
N TYR A 48 -3.51 1.00 -18.36
CA TYR A 48 -2.72 1.42 -19.52
C TYR A 48 -1.23 1.46 -19.19
N LEU A 49 -0.40 1.10 -20.15
CA LEU A 49 1.05 1.28 -20.11
C LEU A 49 1.47 2.20 -21.25
N ALA A 50 2.11 3.31 -20.91
CA ALA A 50 2.74 4.20 -21.87
C ALA A 50 4.20 3.78 -22.09
N VAL A 51 4.62 3.71 -23.35
CA VAL A 51 5.95 3.30 -23.79
C VAL A 51 6.53 4.37 -24.72
N GLY A 52 7.53 5.11 -24.25
CA GLY A 52 8.21 6.12 -25.05
C GLY A 52 9.44 5.54 -25.75
N HIS A 53 9.54 5.71 -27.06
CA HIS A 53 10.68 5.26 -27.88
C HIS A 53 10.96 6.25 -29.01
N GLY A 54 12.23 6.64 -29.19
CA GLY A 54 12.59 7.58 -30.25
C GLY A 54 11.73 8.86 -30.23
N LEU A 55 10.93 9.06 -31.29
CA LEU A 55 9.98 10.19 -31.43
C LEU A 55 8.56 9.85 -30.94
N GLY A 56 8.26 8.56 -30.72
CA GLY A 56 6.92 8.04 -30.53
C GLY A 56 6.60 7.60 -29.10
N VAL A 57 5.32 7.63 -28.75
CA VAL A 57 4.76 6.98 -27.57
C VAL A 57 3.67 6.03 -28.01
N ASP A 58 3.78 4.78 -27.60
CA ASP A 58 2.71 3.80 -27.69
C ASP A 58 2.01 3.65 -26.35
N VAL A 59 0.68 3.62 -26.37
CA VAL A 59 -0.14 3.35 -25.17
C VAL A 59 -0.82 2.00 -25.34
N TRP A 60 -0.54 1.08 -24.44
CA TRP A 60 -1.03 -0.30 -24.47
C TRP A 60 -2.13 -0.45 -23.42
N SER A 61 -3.26 -1.05 -23.78
CA SER A 61 -4.27 -1.46 -22.80
C SER A 61 -3.89 -2.83 -22.23
N LEU A 62 -3.89 -2.96 -20.91
CA LEU A 62 -3.59 -4.21 -20.22
C LEU A 62 -4.83 -5.09 -20.03
N GLU A 63 -6.04 -4.53 -20.18
CA GLU A 63 -7.30 -5.25 -19.98
C GLU A 63 -7.55 -6.33 -21.03
N THR A 64 -7.17 -6.06 -22.27
CA THR A 64 -7.46 -6.98 -23.40
C THR A 64 -6.58 -8.22 -23.38
N GLY A 65 -5.58 -8.29 -22.50
CA GLY A 65 -4.56 -9.35 -22.45
C GLY A 65 -3.69 -9.45 -23.71
N ALA A 66 -3.96 -8.61 -24.71
CA ALA A 66 -3.28 -8.59 -26.00
C ALA A 66 -2.50 -7.27 -26.13
N LEU A 67 -1.30 -7.25 -25.55
CA LEU A 67 -0.36 -6.11 -25.67
C LEU A 67 0.06 -5.78 -27.12
N SER A 68 -0.39 -6.56 -28.11
CA SER A 68 -0.07 -6.33 -29.52
C SER A 68 -0.92 -5.23 -30.16
N THR A 69 -2.05 -4.83 -29.55
CA THR A 69 -2.86 -3.73 -30.09
C THR A 69 -2.50 -2.45 -29.37
N THR A 70 -1.67 -1.61 -30.02
CA THR A 70 -1.46 -0.23 -29.57
C THR A 70 -2.81 0.47 -29.56
N HIS A 71 -3.24 0.93 -28.38
CA HIS A 71 -4.52 1.62 -28.23
C HIS A 71 -4.46 2.99 -28.91
N ASN A 72 -3.34 3.68 -28.72
CA ASN A 72 -2.98 4.93 -29.39
C ASN A 72 -1.47 4.98 -29.61
N THR A 73 -1.05 5.57 -30.73
CA THR A 73 0.35 5.92 -31.00
C THR A 73 0.43 7.42 -31.23
N TYR A 74 1.33 8.08 -30.51
CA TYR A 74 1.60 9.50 -30.62
C TYR A 74 3.02 9.70 -31.16
N ASN A 75 3.21 10.46 -32.23
CA ASN A 75 4.53 10.82 -32.74
C ASN A 75 4.80 12.30 -32.45
N GLY A 76 5.79 12.56 -31.60
CA GLY A 76 6.27 13.90 -31.31
C GLY A 76 7.22 14.44 -32.39
N PRO A 77 7.49 15.76 -32.37
CA PRO A 77 8.33 16.41 -33.37
C PRO A 77 9.83 16.19 -33.13
N SER A 78 10.23 15.76 -31.94
CA SER A 78 11.62 15.48 -31.55
C SER A 78 11.69 14.31 -30.58
N ARG A 79 12.91 13.85 -30.28
CA ARG A 79 13.14 12.65 -29.47
C ARG A 79 12.61 12.84 -28.07
N ILE A 80 11.88 11.87 -27.55
CA ILE A 80 11.39 11.88 -26.17
C ILE A 80 12.58 11.69 -25.23
N LEU A 81 12.61 12.47 -24.16
CA LEU A 81 13.60 12.42 -23.08
C LEU A 81 13.02 11.78 -21.82
N SER A 82 11.74 12.04 -21.54
CA SER A 82 11.03 11.45 -20.41
C SER A 82 9.53 11.46 -20.66
N LEU A 83 8.81 10.60 -19.94
CA LEU A 83 7.35 10.57 -19.93
C LEU A 83 6.84 10.30 -18.52
N LEU A 84 5.65 10.81 -18.23
CA LEU A 84 5.02 10.71 -16.91
C LEU A 84 3.51 10.69 -17.05
N TRP A 85 2.85 9.73 -16.42
CA TRP A 85 1.40 9.67 -16.31
C TRP A 85 0.89 10.45 -15.08
N CYS A 86 -0.27 11.08 -15.22
CA CYS A 86 -0.92 11.79 -14.11
C CYS A 86 -1.64 10.80 -13.20
N PHE A 87 -1.37 10.88 -11.90
CA PHE A 87 -1.91 9.93 -10.92
C PHE A 87 -3.42 10.09 -10.66
N GLU A 88 -4.05 11.19 -11.07
CA GLU A 88 -5.50 11.43 -10.86
C GLU A 88 -6.32 11.42 -12.15
N TYR A 89 -5.70 11.71 -13.30
CA TYR A 89 -6.39 11.91 -14.57
C TYR A 89 -5.71 11.13 -15.68
N PRO A 90 -6.43 10.74 -16.75
CA PRO A 90 -5.84 10.07 -17.89
C PRO A 90 -5.06 11.06 -18.77
N ARG A 91 -4.00 11.65 -18.22
CA ARG A 91 -3.09 12.59 -18.86
C ARG A 91 -1.69 12.01 -18.87
N LEU A 92 -1.04 12.00 -20.03
CA LEU A 92 0.35 11.60 -20.19
C LEU A 92 1.17 12.80 -20.65
N VAL A 93 2.20 13.13 -19.88
CA VAL A 93 3.19 14.14 -20.22
C VAL A 93 4.33 13.47 -20.95
N THR A 94 4.75 14.05 -22.06
CA THR A 94 5.96 13.66 -22.79
C THR A 94 6.85 14.89 -22.92
N ILE A 95 8.11 14.75 -22.52
CA ILE A 95 9.10 15.81 -22.67
C ILE A 95 10.05 15.42 -23.80
N HIS A 96 10.29 16.33 -24.73
CA HIS A 96 11.09 16.09 -25.92
C HIS A 96 12.38 16.93 -25.94
N GLU A 97 13.35 16.49 -26.74
CA GLU A 97 14.53 17.26 -27.10
C GLU A 97 14.11 18.64 -27.63
N GLY A 98 14.77 19.69 -27.17
CA GLY A 98 14.37 21.07 -27.45
C GLY A 98 13.53 21.73 -26.36
N GLY A 99 13.12 20.98 -25.32
CA GLY A 99 12.31 21.53 -24.23
C GLY A 99 10.82 21.66 -24.58
N LEU A 100 10.35 20.86 -25.53
CA LEU A 100 8.93 20.79 -25.86
C LEU A 100 8.24 19.80 -24.93
N VAL A 101 7.13 20.21 -24.31
CA VAL A 101 6.34 19.37 -23.40
C VAL A 101 4.96 19.19 -23.98
N HIS A 102 4.56 17.96 -24.22
CA HIS A 102 3.22 17.63 -24.68
C HIS A 102 2.44 16.96 -23.55
N VAL A 103 1.16 17.31 -23.43
CA VAL A 103 0.26 16.72 -22.44
C VAL A 103 -0.90 16.08 -23.19
N LEU A 104 -0.78 14.78 -23.42
CA LEU A 104 -1.77 13.97 -24.08
C LEU A 104 -2.90 13.70 -23.08
N THR A 105 -4.12 14.14 -23.38
CA THR A 105 -5.30 13.84 -22.56
C THR A 105 -6.10 12.75 -23.25
N PHE A 106 -6.30 11.61 -22.58
CA PHE A 106 -7.08 10.51 -23.11
C PHE A 106 -8.53 10.66 -22.65
N ASN A 107 -9.34 11.38 -23.44
CA ASN A 107 -10.80 11.33 -23.36
C ASN A 107 -11.33 10.28 -24.36
N GLU A 108 -12.65 10.00 -24.33
CA GLU A 108 -13.33 9.16 -25.33
C GLU A 108 -13.02 9.60 -26.78
N ASP A 109 -12.79 10.90 -27.00
CA ASP A 109 -12.53 11.49 -28.32
C ASP A 109 -11.07 11.44 -28.79
N LYS A 110 -10.16 10.77 -28.08
CA LYS A 110 -8.77 10.43 -28.49
C LYS A 110 -7.85 11.55 -29.01
N THR A 111 -8.28 12.82 -29.02
CA THR A 111 -7.46 13.90 -29.57
C THR A 111 -6.48 14.41 -28.50
N PRO A 112 -5.17 14.46 -28.81
CA PRO A 112 -4.18 14.98 -27.87
C PRO A 112 -4.46 16.47 -27.62
N ALA A 113 -4.52 16.88 -26.35
CA ALA A 113 -4.58 18.29 -25.99
C ALA A 113 -3.26 18.98 -26.36
N ASN A 114 -3.33 20.26 -26.73
CA ASN A 114 -2.17 21.04 -27.20
C ASN A 114 -1.01 21.00 -26.20
N GLY A 115 0.19 20.70 -26.68
CA GLY A 115 1.43 20.84 -25.92
C GLY A 115 1.88 22.30 -25.78
N PHE A 116 2.92 22.52 -24.99
CA PHE A 116 3.55 23.83 -24.83
C PHE A 116 5.07 23.73 -25.03
N HIS A 117 5.65 24.80 -25.56
CA HIS A 117 7.10 24.93 -25.69
C HIS A 117 7.65 25.70 -24.49
N HIS A 118 8.65 25.15 -23.80
CA HIS A 118 9.40 25.91 -22.80
C HIS A 118 10.27 26.95 -23.51
N SER A 119 10.26 28.20 -23.07
CA SER A 119 10.99 29.29 -23.74
C SER A 119 12.49 29.34 -23.41
N GLY A 120 13.04 28.28 -22.80
CA GLY A 120 14.43 28.20 -22.37
C GLY A 120 15.36 27.49 -23.38
N PRO A 121 16.68 27.60 -23.18
CA PRO A 121 17.64 26.81 -23.95
C PRO A 121 17.39 25.31 -23.78
N SER A 122 17.61 24.55 -24.84
CA SER A 122 17.42 23.10 -24.80
C SER A 122 18.46 22.46 -23.87
N TYR A 123 17.98 21.70 -22.89
CA TYR A 123 18.83 20.93 -21.99
C TYR A 123 18.66 19.43 -22.25
N PRO A 124 19.75 18.64 -22.10
CA PRO A 124 19.71 17.21 -22.35
C PRO A 124 18.95 16.43 -21.27
N SER A 125 18.69 17.02 -20.11
CA SER A 125 17.90 16.42 -19.03
C SER A 125 16.65 17.25 -18.76
N ALA A 126 15.51 16.58 -18.80
CA ALA A 126 14.24 17.17 -18.48
C ALA A 126 13.34 16.14 -17.79
N HIS A 127 12.76 16.55 -16.67
CA HIS A 127 11.87 15.72 -15.86
C HIS A 127 10.58 16.47 -15.62
N ALA A 128 9.51 15.73 -15.34
CA ALA A 128 8.24 16.31 -14.92
C ALA A 128 7.76 15.61 -13.66
N ALA A 129 6.92 16.30 -12.90
CA ALA A 129 6.14 15.74 -11.81
C ALA A 129 4.78 16.43 -11.76
N PHE A 130 3.70 15.66 -11.67
CA PHE A 130 2.40 16.20 -11.30
C PHE A 130 2.36 16.46 -9.79
N LEU A 131 1.99 17.67 -9.40
CA LEU A 131 1.77 18.07 -8.01
C LEU A 131 0.28 17.98 -7.63
N HIS A 132 -0.57 18.04 -8.65
CA HIS A 132 -2.02 17.90 -8.62
C HIS A 132 -2.47 17.59 -10.05
N LYS A 133 -3.71 17.13 -10.27
CA LYS A 133 -4.27 16.95 -11.63
C LYS A 133 -4.02 18.12 -12.59
N ASP A 134 -4.06 19.34 -12.05
CA ASP A 134 -3.98 20.58 -12.80
C ASP A 134 -2.69 21.36 -12.54
N LEU A 135 -1.73 20.81 -11.78
CA LEU A 135 -0.47 21.48 -11.47
C LEU A 135 0.71 20.59 -11.85
N LEU A 136 1.51 21.07 -12.80
CA LEU A 136 2.65 20.36 -13.38
C LEU A 136 3.94 21.12 -13.07
N ALA A 137 4.91 20.42 -12.48
CA ALA A 137 6.29 20.87 -12.37
C ALA A 137 7.12 20.26 -13.50
N VAL A 138 7.88 21.09 -14.22
CA VAL A 138 8.77 20.65 -15.29
C VAL A 138 10.17 21.19 -15.04
N SER A 139 11.17 20.31 -14.98
CA SER A 139 12.57 20.72 -15.00
C SER A 139 13.11 20.71 -16.41
N MET A 140 13.84 21.76 -16.76
CA MET A 140 14.68 21.80 -17.95
C MET A 140 16.03 22.38 -17.57
N GLY A 141 17.03 21.50 -17.47
CA GLY A 141 18.37 21.87 -17.01
C GLY A 141 18.40 22.24 -15.53
N LYS A 142 18.35 23.54 -15.24
CA LYS A 142 18.56 24.11 -13.89
C LYS A 142 17.33 24.79 -13.29
N ILE A 143 16.26 24.93 -14.08
CA ILE A 143 15.04 25.64 -13.69
C ILE A 143 13.91 24.63 -13.56
N VAL A 144 13.10 24.80 -12.51
CA VAL A 144 11.81 24.11 -12.36
C VAL A 144 10.71 25.12 -12.63
N GLU A 145 9.99 24.94 -13.72
CA GLU A 145 8.83 25.75 -14.08
C GLU A 145 7.55 25.09 -13.54
N LEU A 146 6.68 25.87 -12.91
CA LEU A 146 5.35 25.44 -12.48
C LEU A 146 4.29 25.93 -13.45
N ARG A 147 3.41 25.02 -13.88
CA ARG A 147 2.32 25.30 -14.81
C ARG A 147 0.99 24.80 -14.28
N HIS A 148 -0.04 25.63 -14.45
CA HIS A 148 -1.41 25.30 -14.11
C HIS A 148 -2.24 25.00 -15.36
N PHE A 149 -3.04 23.96 -15.31
CA PHE A 149 -3.99 23.63 -16.36
C PHE A 149 -5.21 24.55 -16.26
N GLN A 150 -5.50 25.29 -17.32
CA GLN A 150 -6.66 26.16 -17.41
C GLN A 150 -7.51 25.79 -18.63
N ILE A 151 -8.83 25.79 -18.43
CA ILE A 151 -9.82 25.65 -19.48
C ILE A 151 -10.37 27.04 -19.77
N ASP A 152 -10.00 27.61 -20.91
CA ASP A 152 -10.58 28.87 -21.37
C ASP A 152 -11.78 28.55 -22.27
N VAL A 153 -12.96 29.04 -21.90
CA VAL A 153 -14.15 28.92 -22.74
C VAL A 153 -14.25 30.18 -23.60
N ASP A 154 -13.64 30.17 -24.78
CA ASP A 154 -13.76 31.27 -25.74
C ASP A 154 -14.75 30.89 -26.85
N LYS A 155 -15.79 31.72 -27.05
CA LYS A 155 -16.81 31.57 -28.11
C LYS A 155 -17.45 30.18 -28.24
N GLY A 156 -17.63 29.46 -27.13
CA GLY A 156 -18.24 28.13 -27.10
C GLY A 156 -17.30 26.98 -27.45
N THR A 157 -16.00 27.24 -27.65
CA THR A 157 -14.96 26.21 -27.73
C THR A 157 -14.11 26.24 -26.48
N SER A 158 -14.07 25.12 -25.75
CA SER A 158 -13.16 24.95 -24.62
C SER A 158 -11.74 24.78 -25.14
N VAL A 159 -10.88 25.77 -24.90
CA VAL A 159 -9.46 25.73 -25.21
C VAL A 159 -8.71 25.32 -23.94
N TYR A 160 -8.06 24.17 -24.00
CA TYR A 160 -7.23 23.66 -22.92
C TYR A 160 -5.81 24.20 -23.06
N ARG A 161 -5.28 24.85 -22.01
CA ARG A 161 -3.92 25.40 -22.01
C ARG A 161 -3.21 25.20 -20.68
N TRP A 162 -1.88 25.06 -20.75
CA TRP A 162 -1.01 25.06 -19.57
C TRP A 162 -0.39 26.44 -19.39
N VAL A 163 -0.87 27.17 -18.38
CA VAL A 163 -0.43 28.53 -18.05
C VAL A 163 0.76 28.47 -17.10
N ARG A 164 1.83 29.18 -17.44
CA ARG A 164 3.00 29.33 -16.57
C ARG A 164 2.63 30.14 -15.33
N LEU A 165 2.81 29.55 -14.15
CA LEU A 165 2.66 30.23 -12.86
C LEU A 165 3.94 30.96 -12.45
N GLY A 166 5.10 30.38 -12.76
CA GLY A 166 6.40 30.92 -12.42
C GLY A 166 7.46 29.83 -12.36
N ASP A 167 8.65 30.18 -11.88
CA ASP A 167 9.75 29.25 -11.64
C ASP A 167 9.99 29.09 -10.14
N LEU A 168 10.46 27.92 -9.71
CA LEU A 168 11.03 27.79 -8.37
C LEU A 168 12.23 28.75 -8.22
N PRO A 169 12.44 29.32 -7.02
CA PRO A 169 13.62 30.13 -6.77
C PRO A 169 14.89 29.34 -7.08
N LYS A 170 15.95 30.06 -7.50
CA LYS A 170 17.25 29.43 -7.69
C LYS A 170 17.67 28.74 -6.38
N PRO A 171 18.28 27.55 -6.44
CA PRO A 171 18.78 26.88 -5.25
C PRO A 171 19.73 27.82 -4.51
N PRO A 172 19.59 27.99 -3.18
CA PRO A 172 20.51 28.84 -2.43
C PRO A 172 21.93 28.28 -2.54
N THR A 173 22.92 29.16 -2.49
CA THR A 173 24.32 28.74 -2.36
C THR A 173 24.51 28.15 -0.97
N ILE A 174 24.47 26.83 -0.86
CA ILE A 174 24.82 26.10 0.35
C ILE A 174 26.34 26.02 0.39
N GLU A 175 26.96 26.56 1.44
CA GLU A 175 28.40 26.81 1.56
C GLU A 175 29.26 25.64 1.04
N GLY A 176 29.75 25.75 -0.20
CA GLY A 176 30.64 24.78 -0.82
C GLY A 176 30.00 23.48 -1.36
N GLU A 177 28.68 23.32 -1.31
CA GLU A 177 28.04 22.05 -1.68
C GLU A 177 27.28 22.09 -3.01
N ILE A 178 26.48 23.14 -3.27
CA ILE A 178 25.77 23.28 -4.54
C ILE A 178 26.54 24.22 -5.45
N THR A 179 27.01 23.71 -6.58
CA THR A 179 27.39 24.61 -7.67
C THR A 179 26.13 25.20 -8.28
N VAL A 180 26.09 26.51 -8.53
CA VAL A 180 24.99 27.19 -9.25
C VAL A 180 24.72 26.54 -10.63
N GLU A 181 25.61 25.64 -11.07
CA GLU A 181 25.55 24.92 -12.32
C GLU A 181 25.01 23.49 -12.25
N SER A 182 24.63 23.01 -11.07
CA SER A 182 24.13 21.65 -10.90
C SER A 182 22.84 21.43 -11.70
N VAL A 183 22.86 20.36 -12.49
CA VAL A 183 21.73 19.95 -13.35
C VAL A 183 20.74 19.15 -12.51
N ILE A 184 19.45 19.44 -12.67
CA ILE A 184 18.38 18.72 -12.00
C ILE A 184 18.36 17.28 -12.50
N GLN A 185 18.38 16.33 -11.56
CA GLN A 185 18.35 14.90 -11.79
C GLN A 185 16.92 14.35 -11.75
N SER A 186 16.07 14.83 -10.84
CA SER A 186 14.67 14.41 -10.77
C SER A 186 13.79 15.42 -10.01
N ILE A 187 12.48 15.35 -10.22
CA ILE A 187 11.47 16.10 -9.46
C ILE A 187 10.42 15.10 -8.95
N HIS A 188 10.01 15.24 -7.70
CA HIS A 188 8.95 14.42 -7.10
C HIS A 188 7.99 15.27 -6.28
N MET A 189 6.74 14.85 -6.23
CA MET A 189 5.75 15.38 -5.31
C MET A 189 5.91 14.67 -3.96
N LEU A 190 6.10 15.42 -2.88
CA LEU A 190 6.07 14.89 -1.51
C LEU A 190 4.66 14.97 -0.92
N SER A 191 3.95 16.05 -1.26
CA SER A 191 2.53 16.29 -0.96
C SER A 191 1.99 17.37 -1.92
N GLN A 192 0.70 17.70 -1.85
CA GLN A 192 0.05 18.65 -2.76
C GLN A 192 0.76 20.01 -2.88
N ASN A 193 1.45 20.46 -1.82
CA ASN A 193 2.18 21.72 -1.78
C ASN A 193 3.70 21.54 -1.56
N ARG A 194 4.22 20.31 -1.58
CA ARG A 194 5.65 20.04 -1.34
C ARG A 194 6.29 19.33 -2.51
N ILE A 195 7.38 19.91 -3.00
CA ILE A 195 8.13 19.41 -4.15
C ILE A 195 9.54 19.08 -3.69
N LEU A 196 10.02 17.89 -4.05
CA LEU A 196 11.42 17.55 -3.94
C LEU A 196 12.11 17.72 -5.29
N VAL A 197 13.23 18.43 -5.32
CA VAL A 197 14.09 18.57 -6.49
C VAL A 197 15.46 17.98 -6.14
N SER A 198 15.86 16.95 -6.87
CA SER A 198 17.19 16.33 -6.73
C SER A 198 18.13 16.82 -7.82
N TYR A 199 19.41 16.93 -7.49
CA TYR A 199 20.47 17.43 -8.36
C TYR A 199 21.57 16.37 -8.54
N LYS A 200 22.26 16.41 -9.68
CA LYS A 200 23.32 15.44 -10.02
C LYS A 200 24.54 15.45 -9.09
N ASP A 201 24.74 16.52 -8.34
CA ASP A 201 25.80 16.66 -7.34
C ASP A 201 25.47 15.95 -6.01
N GLY A 202 24.31 15.31 -5.93
CA GLY A 202 23.89 14.57 -4.75
C GLY A 202 23.11 15.42 -3.75
N VAL A 203 22.64 16.61 -4.12
CA VAL A 203 21.81 17.44 -3.23
C VAL A 203 20.33 17.30 -3.57
N ALA A 204 19.48 17.25 -2.55
CA ALA A 204 18.03 17.29 -2.71
C ALA A 204 17.43 18.44 -1.89
N LEU A 205 16.55 19.22 -2.52
CA LEU A 205 15.87 20.39 -1.94
C LEU A 205 14.36 20.15 -1.85
N SER A 206 13.78 20.33 -0.67
CA SER A 206 12.33 20.32 -0.46
C SER A 206 11.80 21.76 -0.48
N TRP A 207 10.87 22.02 -1.39
CA TRP A 207 10.20 23.31 -1.55
C TRP A 207 8.75 23.19 -1.14
N VAL A 208 8.26 24.17 -0.37
CA VAL A 208 6.84 24.34 -0.06
C VAL A 208 6.27 25.46 -0.93
N ILE A 209 5.23 25.17 -1.70
CA ILE A 209 4.45 26.17 -2.42
C ILE A 209 3.50 26.83 -1.41
N THR A 210 3.70 28.11 -1.16
CA THR A 210 2.88 28.90 -0.22
C THR A 210 1.75 29.65 -0.94
N LYS A 211 1.98 30.11 -2.18
CA LYS A 211 0.96 30.70 -3.05
C LYS A 211 1.22 30.34 -4.51
N LEU A 212 0.18 30.18 -5.31
CA LEU A 212 0.27 29.90 -6.75
C LEU A 212 0.24 31.16 -7.62
N GLN A 213 -0.44 32.23 -7.17
CA GLN A 213 -0.58 33.48 -7.92
C GLN A 213 -0.50 34.71 -6.98
N PRO A 214 0.60 35.50 -7.04
CA PRO A 214 1.86 35.16 -7.70
C PRO A 214 2.47 33.89 -7.08
N LEU A 215 3.30 33.18 -7.84
CA LEU A 215 3.97 31.99 -7.32
C LEU A 215 4.93 32.39 -6.20
N GLU A 216 4.65 31.94 -4.98
CA GLU A 216 5.51 32.10 -3.81
C GLU A 216 5.88 30.70 -3.28
N CYS A 217 7.17 30.37 -3.35
CA CYS A 217 7.72 29.13 -2.82
C CYS A 217 8.77 29.41 -1.76
N ARG A 218 8.81 28.59 -0.71
CA ARG A 218 9.81 28.65 0.35
C ARG A 218 10.61 27.35 0.37
N LEU A 219 11.93 27.46 0.50
CA LEU A 219 12.75 26.29 0.79
C LEU A 219 12.42 25.82 2.22
N GLU A 220 11.99 24.58 2.35
CA GLU A 220 11.61 24.00 3.63
C GLU A 220 12.78 23.26 4.25
N SER A 221 13.44 22.41 3.46
CA SER A 221 14.58 21.62 3.90
C SER A 221 15.49 21.28 2.74
N TRP A 222 16.70 20.88 3.05
CA TRP A 222 17.64 20.34 2.09
C TRP A 222 18.40 19.19 2.73
N MET A 223 18.93 18.30 1.90
CA MET A 223 19.82 17.25 2.38
C MET A 223 20.83 16.84 1.32
N ARG A 224 22.01 16.44 1.80
CA ARG A 224 23.04 15.82 0.99
C ARG A 224 22.84 14.31 0.99
N ILE A 225 22.69 13.74 -0.20
CA ILE A 225 22.53 12.32 -0.41
C ILE A 225 23.91 11.72 -0.75
N PRO A 226 24.41 10.78 0.05
CA PRO A 226 25.72 10.19 -0.18
C PRO A 226 25.69 9.20 -1.37
N GLY A 227 26.56 9.42 -2.35
CA GLY A 227 26.79 8.48 -3.45
C GLY A 227 26.71 9.12 -4.83
N ASN A 228 26.76 8.30 -5.87
CA ASN A 228 26.50 8.71 -7.25
C ASN A 228 25.07 8.31 -7.61
N LEU A 229 24.17 9.30 -7.63
CA LEU A 229 22.74 9.07 -7.75
C LEU A 229 22.38 8.83 -9.21
N ASP A 230 21.85 7.63 -9.51
CA ASP A 230 21.27 7.33 -10.83
C ASP A 230 19.79 7.70 -10.84
N ASP A 231 19.10 7.43 -9.73
CA ASP A 231 17.67 7.67 -9.56
C ASP A 231 17.36 8.02 -8.10
N VAL A 232 16.40 8.92 -7.90
CA VAL A 232 15.86 9.30 -6.60
C VAL A 232 14.36 9.24 -6.74
N TRP A 233 13.68 8.60 -5.81
CA TRP A 233 12.23 8.55 -5.74
C TRP A 233 11.79 8.95 -4.34
N ALA A 234 10.63 9.57 -4.21
CA ALA A 234 10.14 10.03 -2.92
C ALA A 234 8.69 9.59 -2.70
N ASP A 235 8.40 9.14 -1.48
CA ASP A 235 7.05 8.92 -0.97
C ASP A 235 6.94 9.55 0.42
N LYS A 236 6.04 10.52 0.56
CA LYS A 236 5.87 11.33 1.77
C LYS A 236 7.17 11.97 2.25
N ASN A 237 7.73 11.50 3.37
CA ASN A 237 8.98 12.00 3.96
C ASN A 237 10.13 10.99 3.82
N ILE A 238 9.98 9.99 2.97
CA ILE A 238 10.97 8.94 2.76
C ILE A 238 11.49 9.02 1.33
N LEU A 239 12.81 9.08 1.19
CA LEU A 239 13.53 9.05 -0.07
C LEU A 239 14.08 7.65 -0.32
N LEU A 240 13.83 7.14 -1.51
CA LEU A 240 14.45 5.92 -2.03
C LEU A 240 15.49 6.34 -3.07
N VAL A 241 16.74 6.06 -2.76
CA VAL A 241 17.88 6.49 -3.56
C VAL A 241 18.57 5.28 -4.19
N THR A 242 18.86 5.38 -5.48
CA THR A 242 19.61 4.38 -6.23
C THR A 242 21.06 4.83 -6.38
N ASP A 243 21.96 4.17 -5.65
CA ASP A 243 23.40 4.41 -5.73
C ASP A 243 24.07 3.38 -6.64
N ARG A 244 24.31 3.80 -7.89
CA ARG A 244 24.84 2.93 -8.93
C ARG A 244 26.27 2.50 -8.68
N ASN A 245 27.09 3.33 -8.04
CA ASN A 245 28.50 3.02 -7.78
C ASN A 245 28.62 1.97 -6.67
N GLU A 246 27.79 2.08 -5.62
CA GLU A 246 27.77 1.08 -4.55
C GLU A 246 26.95 -0.17 -4.91
N GLY A 247 26.11 -0.11 -5.95
CA GLY A 247 25.19 -1.20 -6.28
C GLY A 247 24.13 -1.40 -5.18
N LYS A 248 23.61 -0.30 -4.60
CA LYS A 248 22.70 -0.35 -3.45
C LYS A 248 21.53 0.61 -3.60
N PHE A 249 20.42 0.27 -2.95
CA PHE A 249 19.30 1.18 -2.72
C PHE A 249 19.34 1.67 -1.28
N LYS A 250 19.23 2.97 -1.05
CA LYS A 250 19.28 3.59 0.27
C LYS A 250 17.93 4.23 0.56
N LEU A 251 17.36 3.92 1.72
CA LEU A 251 16.18 4.58 2.25
C LEU A 251 16.65 5.69 3.18
N LEU A 252 16.27 6.93 2.92
CA LEU A 252 16.60 8.08 3.77
C LEU A 252 15.32 8.75 4.21
N SER A 253 15.28 9.21 5.45
CA SER A 253 14.21 10.10 5.89
C SER A 253 14.59 11.53 5.53
N LEU A 254 13.64 12.33 5.06
CA LEU A 254 13.90 13.72 4.68
C LEU A 254 14.47 14.49 5.89
N GLY A 255 15.65 15.09 5.72
CA GLY A 255 16.39 15.76 6.80
C GLY A 255 17.41 14.88 7.54
N SER A 256 17.43 13.56 7.30
CA SER A 256 18.47 12.66 7.78
C SER A 256 19.58 12.49 6.75
N VAL A 257 20.83 12.66 7.16
CA VAL A 257 22.00 12.40 6.31
C VAL A 257 22.29 10.89 6.21
N GLU A 258 22.03 10.16 7.29
CA GLU A 258 22.26 8.72 7.34
C GLU A 258 21.06 7.97 6.76
N PRO A 259 21.30 6.93 5.93
CA PRO A 259 20.24 6.10 5.42
C PRO A 259 19.65 5.28 6.58
N SER A 260 18.33 5.35 6.74
CA SER A 260 17.60 4.53 7.72
C SER A 260 17.74 3.04 7.40
N ARG A 261 17.76 2.68 6.11
CA ARG A 261 17.96 1.31 5.63
C ARG A 261 18.75 1.30 4.32
N THR A 262 19.51 0.24 4.09
CA THR A 262 20.23 0.01 2.84
C THR A 262 19.95 -1.39 2.31
N PHE A 263 19.49 -1.48 1.06
CA PHE A 263 19.17 -2.71 0.38
C PHE A 263 20.26 -3.02 -0.64
N THR A 264 20.86 -4.20 -0.54
CA THR A 264 21.86 -4.67 -1.51
C THR A 264 21.27 -5.81 -2.34
N PRO A 265 21.08 -5.65 -3.66
CA PRO A 265 20.76 -6.75 -4.54
C PRO A 265 21.93 -7.74 -4.54
N ARG A 266 21.75 -8.88 -3.86
CA ARG A 266 22.71 -9.98 -3.92
C ARG A 266 22.22 -11.02 -4.91
N ASN A 267 23.01 -11.22 -5.97
CA ASN A 267 22.90 -12.39 -6.81
C ASN A 267 23.49 -13.60 -6.07
N ARG A 268 22.79 -14.74 -6.02
CA ARG A 268 23.26 -15.91 -5.26
C ARG A 268 24.58 -16.49 -5.79
N SER A 269 24.92 -16.21 -7.04
CA SER A 269 26.12 -16.73 -7.70
C SER A 269 27.36 -15.85 -7.58
N SER A 270 27.22 -14.56 -7.26
CA SER A 270 28.34 -13.60 -7.24
C SER A 270 28.45 -12.92 -5.89
N GLN A 271 29.68 -12.85 -5.34
CA GLN A 271 29.97 -12.03 -4.17
C GLN A 271 30.13 -10.53 -4.51
N ALA A 272 30.31 -10.20 -5.80
CA ALA A 272 30.42 -8.82 -6.24
C ALA A 272 29.04 -8.15 -6.27
N THR A 273 28.98 -6.90 -5.82
CA THR A 273 27.81 -6.03 -5.95
C THR A 273 27.58 -5.73 -7.42
N GLU A 274 26.42 -6.12 -7.94
CA GLU A 274 26.00 -5.75 -9.29
C GLU A 274 25.52 -4.29 -9.30
N PRO A 275 25.73 -3.54 -10.39
CA PRO A 275 25.22 -2.18 -10.49
C PRO A 275 23.69 -2.19 -10.47
N VAL A 276 23.14 -1.15 -9.86
CA VAL A 276 21.69 -0.86 -9.81
C VAL A 276 21.37 0.29 -10.75
N SER A 277 20.14 0.36 -11.25
CA SER A 277 19.72 1.42 -12.18
C SER A 277 18.51 2.23 -11.74
N SER A 278 17.48 1.60 -11.18
CA SER A 278 16.29 2.34 -10.73
C SER A 278 15.59 1.60 -9.60
N ALA A 279 14.89 2.36 -8.75
CA ALA A 279 14.04 1.83 -7.71
C ALA A 279 12.83 2.74 -7.50
N ARG A 280 11.70 2.13 -7.13
CA ARG A 280 10.44 2.84 -6.86
C ARG A 280 9.72 2.26 -5.64
N PHE A 281 8.91 3.10 -5.01
CA PHE A 281 7.91 2.64 -4.06
C PHE A 281 6.78 1.94 -4.82
N LEU A 282 6.37 0.78 -4.33
CA LEU A 282 5.20 0.05 -4.81
C LEU A 282 3.98 0.38 -3.94
N SER A 283 4.23 0.48 -2.63
CA SER A 283 3.31 0.90 -1.57
C SER A 283 4.16 1.52 -0.44
N GLY A 284 3.53 2.11 0.57
CA GLY A 284 4.25 2.73 1.70
C GLY A 284 5.16 1.77 2.47
N ASP A 285 4.96 0.46 2.32
CA ASP A 285 5.69 -0.62 2.98
C ASP A 285 6.49 -1.51 2.02
N MET A 286 6.45 -1.26 0.70
CA MET A 286 7.18 -2.07 -0.29
C MET A 286 7.95 -1.22 -1.29
N ILE A 287 9.17 -1.66 -1.60
CA ILE A 287 9.96 -1.11 -2.69
C ILE A 287 10.27 -2.17 -3.73
N ILE A 288 10.44 -1.72 -4.96
CA ILE A 288 11.02 -2.50 -6.04
C ILE A 288 12.30 -1.84 -6.49
N GLY A 289 13.30 -2.64 -6.81
CA GLY A 289 14.56 -2.15 -7.36
C GLY A 289 15.06 -3.05 -8.46
N ALA A 290 15.53 -2.43 -9.53
CA ALA A 290 16.08 -3.09 -10.69
C ALA A 290 17.62 -3.05 -10.65
N GLY A 291 18.21 -4.22 -10.87
CA GLY A 291 19.64 -4.39 -11.08
C GLY A 291 19.93 -5.01 -12.44
N VAL A 292 21.15 -5.52 -12.60
CA VAL A 292 21.53 -6.30 -13.78
C VAL A 292 20.75 -7.62 -13.79
N GLY A 293 19.94 -7.84 -14.83
CA GLY A 293 19.29 -9.14 -15.04
C GLY A 293 18.22 -9.54 -14.02
N GLN A 294 17.85 -8.67 -13.07
CA GLN A 294 16.85 -8.99 -12.05
C GLN A 294 16.11 -7.74 -11.53
N ILE A 295 14.88 -7.96 -11.06
CA ILE A 295 14.11 -7.05 -10.22
C ILE A 295 13.93 -7.73 -8.87
N ILE A 296 14.08 -6.98 -7.79
CA ILE A 296 13.88 -7.50 -6.45
C ILE A 296 12.80 -6.66 -5.77
N VAL A 297 11.89 -7.35 -5.08
CA VAL A 297 10.83 -6.73 -4.28
C VAL A 297 11.22 -6.87 -2.81
N TRP A 298 11.22 -5.76 -2.08
CA TRP A 298 11.50 -5.72 -0.65
C TRP A 298 10.32 -5.18 0.15
N ASN A 299 10.12 -5.74 1.34
CA ASN A 299 9.27 -5.17 2.39
C ASN A 299 10.13 -4.27 3.29
N ILE A 300 9.65 -3.05 3.52
CA ILE A 300 10.34 -2.01 4.28
C ILE A 300 10.13 -2.17 5.79
N GLU A 301 9.07 -2.83 6.26
CA GLU A 301 8.75 -2.91 7.69
C GLU A 301 9.56 -3.99 8.42
N VAL A 302 9.63 -5.20 7.85
CA VAL A 302 10.33 -6.34 8.45
C VAL A 302 11.81 -6.01 8.64
N GLU A 303 12.44 -6.30 9.78
CA GLU A 303 13.88 -6.00 10.02
C GLU A 303 14.81 -7.13 9.54
N ILE A 304 14.29 -8.36 9.45
CA ILE A 304 15.09 -9.58 9.26
C ILE A 304 14.48 -10.38 8.08
N HIS A 305 15.16 -10.37 6.92
CA HIS A 305 14.78 -11.01 5.64
C HIS A 305 13.74 -10.25 4.79
N ASN A 306 14.00 -8.97 4.54
CA ASN A 306 13.15 -8.05 3.78
C ASN A 306 12.93 -8.40 2.31
N ARG A 307 13.63 -9.40 1.76
CA ARG A 307 13.49 -9.76 0.35
C ARG A 307 12.27 -10.65 0.17
N LEU A 308 11.19 -10.08 -0.35
CA LEU A 308 9.96 -10.80 -0.66
C LEU A 308 10.16 -11.73 -1.85
N GLN A 309 10.67 -11.19 -2.96
CA GLN A 309 10.80 -11.94 -4.20
C GLN A 309 12.01 -11.51 -5.04
N ASN A 310 12.57 -12.46 -5.78
CA ASN A 310 13.54 -12.20 -6.85
C ASN A 310 12.92 -12.53 -8.20
N LEU A 311 12.76 -11.53 -9.06
CA LEU A 311 12.25 -11.65 -10.41
C LEU A 311 13.46 -11.63 -11.36
N VAL A 312 13.97 -12.81 -11.69
CA VAL A 312 15.10 -12.97 -12.61
C VAL A 312 14.58 -13.06 -14.03
N PHE A 313 15.10 -12.21 -14.92
CA PHE A 313 14.75 -12.27 -16.34
C PHE A 313 15.34 -13.55 -16.97
N ARG A 314 14.54 -14.25 -17.79
CA ARG A 314 14.98 -15.52 -18.40
C ARG A 314 16.11 -15.35 -19.41
N ASP A 315 16.06 -14.27 -20.19
CA ASP A 315 16.92 -14.08 -21.37
C ASP A 315 17.80 -12.82 -21.32
N THR A 316 17.78 -12.04 -20.23
CA THR A 316 18.47 -10.74 -20.13
C THR A 316 19.48 -10.65 -18.98
N SER A 317 20.08 -11.78 -18.60
CA SER A 317 20.91 -11.97 -17.40
C SER A 317 22.21 -11.13 -17.30
N GLY A 318 22.45 -10.19 -18.21
CA GLY A 318 23.57 -9.25 -18.15
C GLY A 318 23.20 -7.80 -18.48
N LEU A 319 21.92 -7.49 -18.66
CA LEU A 319 21.48 -6.15 -19.06
C LEU A 319 21.00 -5.36 -17.86
N ILE A 320 21.36 -4.08 -17.90
CA ILE A 320 20.87 -3.09 -16.95
C ILE A 320 19.48 -2.66 -17.42
N THR A 321 18.52 -2.73 -16.52
CA THR A 321 17.16 -2.22 -16.76
C THR A 321 17.22 -0.72 -17.01
N GLN A 322 16.73 -0.26 -18.16
CA GLN A 322 16.81 1.15 -18.56
C GLN A 322 15.73 2.00 -17.86
N SER A 323 14.52 1.46 -17.73
CA SER A 323 13.40 2.11 -17.07
C SER A 323 12.57 1.08 -16.32
N LEU A 324 12.08 1.47 -15.16
CA LEU A 324 11.26 0.68 -14.26
C LEU A 324 10.04 1.51 -13.87
N CYS A 325 8.84 0.95 -14.06
CA CYS A 325 7.62 1.51 -13.50
C CYS A 325 6.76 0.39 -12.91
N ALA A 326 5.90 0.76 -11.98
CA ALA A 326 4.95 -0.16 -11.38
C ALA A 326 3.65 0.58 -11.05
N ALA A 327 2.55 -0.16 -11.13
CA ALA A 327 1.24 0.24 -10.64
C ALA A 327 0.75 -0.86 -9.72
N TYR A 328 0.39 -0.52 -8.49
CA TYR A 328 -0.07 -1.47 -7.49
C TYR A 328 -1.31 -0.93 -6.80
N ASN A 329 -2.38 -1.72 -6.83
CA ASN A 329 -3.60 -1.44 -6.11
C ASN A 329 -3.60 -2.27 -4.82
N PRO A 330 -3.38 -1.65 -3.64
CA PRO A 330 -3.34 -2.38 -2.37
C PRO A 330 -4.69 -2.98 -1.98
N ASP A 331 -5.80 -2.40 -2.42
CA ASP A 331 -7.16 -2.89 -2.08
C ASP A 331 -7.47 -4.22 -2.79
N GLN A 332 -6.93 -4.41 -3.99
CA GLN A 332 -7.15 -5.60 -4.80
C GLN A 332 -5.99 -6.60 -4.74
N ASP A 333 -4.86 -6.21 -4.15
CA ASP A 333 -3.59 -6.92 -4.21
C ASP A 333 -3.16 -7.23 -5.67
N LEU A 334 -3.56 -6.35 -6.58
CA LEU A 334 -3.31 -6.46 -8.01
C LEU A 334 -2.26 -5.43 -8.40
N GLY A 335 -1.16 -5.92 -8.96
CA GLY A 335 -0.05 -5.08 -9.37
C GLY A 335 0.54 -5.48 -10.71
N TRP A 336 1.10 -4.48 -11.37
CA TRP A 336 1.88 -4.59 -12.58
C TRP A 336 3.26 -3.97 -12.37
N ILE A 337 4.29 -4.63 -12.90
CA ILE A 337 5.64 -4.07 -13.01
C ILE A 337 6.04 -4.14 -14.48
N ALA A 338 6.54 -3.04 -15.03
CA ALA A 338 7.11 -3.00 -16.36
C ALA A 338 8.58 -2.61 -16.27
N THR A 339 9.40 -3.31 -17.07
CA THR A 339 10.80 -2.95 -17.26
C THR A 339 11.12 -2.87 -18.73
N SER A 340 11.94 -1.87 -19.09
CA SER A 340 12.47 -1.75 -20.44
C SER A 340 13.95 -2.09 -20.50
N HIS A 341 14.33 -2.77 -21.58
CA HIS A 341 15.68 -3.23 -21.84
C HIS A 341 16.07 -2.84 -23.25
N ASN A 342 17.23 -2.20 -23.40
CA ASN A 342 17.76 -1.78 -24.70
C ASN A 342 18.96 -2.66 -25.06
N PHE A 343 18.84 -3.38 -26.17
CA PHE A 343 19.90 -4.18 -26.77
C PHE A 343 20.49 -3.43 -27.97
N LEU A 344 21.62 -3.90 -28.48
CA LEU A 344 22.22 -3.37 -29.70
C LEU A 344 21.27 -3.47 -30.91
N GLU A 345 20.45 -4.53 -30.99
CA GLU A 345 19.61 -4.83 -32.16
C GLU A 345 18.10 -4.68 -31.92
N ARG A 346 17.66 -4.61 -30.65
CA ARG A 346 16.24 -4.60 -30.28
C ARG A 346 16.02 -3.90 -28.94
N SER A 347 14.77 -3.53 -28.68
CA SER A 347 14.34 -3.10 -27.35
C SER A 347 13.18 -3.96 -26.89
N GLU A 348 13.15 -4.30 -25.61
CA GLU A 348 12.20 -5.26 -25.04
C GLU A 348 11.54 -4.67 -23.81
N ILE A 349 10.26 -4.99 -23.64
CA ILE A 349 9.49 -4.68 -22.44
C ILE A 349 9.08 -6.00 -21.80
N VAL A 350 9.42 -6.14 -20.52
CA VAL A 350 9.01 -7.27 -19.70
C VAL A 350 7.94 -6.81 -18.73
N LEU A 351 6.78 -7.46 -18.80
CA LEU A 351 5.67 -7.23 -17.88
C LEU A 351 5.56 -8.35 -16.87
N TRP A 352 5.37 -7.95 -15.62
CA TRP A 352 5.09 -8.81 -14.48
C TRP A 352 3.73 -8.44 -13.93
N LYS A 353 2.93 -9.44 -13.57
CA LYS A 353 1.65 -9.26 -12.88
C LYS A 353 1.66 -10.08 -11.59
N THR A 354 1.02 -9.57 -10.56
CA THR A 354 0.70 -10.38 -9.39
C THR A 354 -0.23 -11.53 -9.80
N ARG A 355 0.00 -12.72 -9.24
CA ARG A 355 -0.90 -13.86 -9.48
C ARG A 355 -2.16 -13.69 -8.65
N GLU A 356 -3.32 -13.74 -9.30
CA GLU A 356 -4.56 -13.88 -8.56
C GLU A 356 -4.56 -15.20 -7.80
N TYR A 357 -4.98 -15.18 -6.54
CA TYR A 357 -5.02 -16.38 -5.70
C TYR A 357 -5.83 -17.54 -6.34
N LYS A 358 -6.85 -17.20 -7.14
CA LYS A 358 -7.64 -18.17 -7.90
C LYS A 358 -6.80 -18.97 -8.91
N ASP A 359 -5.77 -18.35 -9.47
CA ASP A 359 -4.88 -19.01 -10.43
C ASP A 359 -3.90 -19.96 -9.73
N ILE A 360 -3.47 -19.63 -8.52
CA ILE A 360 -2.61 -20.50 -7.70
C ILE A 360 -3.35 -21.81 -7.33
N MET A 361 -4.65 -21.71 -7.02
CA MET A 361 -5.48 -22.88 -6.68
C MET A 361 -5.85 -23.73 -7.90
N THR A 362 -5.78 -23.20 -9.12
CA THR A 362 -6.14 -23.93 -10.35
C THR A 362 -4.95 -24.57 -11.06
N ILE A 363 -3.74 -24.46 -10.52
CA ILE A 363 -2.58 -25.22 -11.01
C ILE A 363 -2.99 -26.71 -11.01
N PRO A 364 -3.08 -27.37 -12.17
CA PRO A 364 -3.50 -28.75 -12.23
C PRO A 364 -2.46 -29.52 -11.44
N HIS A 365 -2.89 -30.15 -10.34
CA HIS A 365 -2.07 -31.07 -9.56
C HIS A 365 -1.33 -31.94 -10.57
N ARG A 366 -0.03 -31.70 -10.68
CA ARG A 366 0.89 -32.48 -11.51
C ARG A 366 0.49 -33.93 -11.26
N ARG A 367 -0.02 -34.60 -12.30
CA ARG A 367 -0.49 -35.99 -12.22
C ARG A 367 0.56 -36.78 -11.45
N ASN A 368 0.28 -37.04 -10.18
CA ASN A 368 1.05 -38.00 -9.42
C ASN A 368 0.94 -39.29 -10.20
N ILE A 369 2.08 -39.88 -10.53
CA ILE A 369 2.23 -41.18 -11.21
C ILE A 369 1.71 -42.35 -10.33
N TRP A 370 0.95 -42.06 -9.28
CA TRP A 370 0.24 -43.01 -8.46
C TRP A 370 -1.23 -42.96 -8.84
N SER A 371 -1.63 -43.86 -9.74
CA SER A 371 -3.04 -44.23 -9.87
C SER A 371 -3.58 -44.64 -8.49
N PRO A 372 -4.87 -44.39 -8.19
CA PRO A 372 -5.46 -44.86 -6.95
C PRO A 372 -5.46 -46.39 -7.00
N TRP A 373 -4.56 -47.01 -6.24
CA TRP A 373 -4.79 -48.39 -5.82
C TRP A 373 -6.14 -48.39 -5.09
N PRO A 374 -7.10 -49.25 -5.46
CA PRO A 374 -8.38 -49.27 -4.79
C PRO A 374 -8.14 -49.53 -3.30
N TRP A 375 -8.68 -48.67 -2.44
CA TRP A 375 -8.58 -48.78 -0.98
C TRP A 375 -8.96 -50.17 -0.44
N ASN A 376 -9.72 -50.94 -1.22
CA ASN A 376 -10.02 -52.36 -0.96
C ASN A 376 -8.77 -53.25 -0.85
N MET A 377 -7.65 -52.93 -1.50
CA MET A 377 -6.39 -53.66 -1.30
C MET A 377 -5.74 -53.34 0.05
N PHE A 378 -5.85 -52.10 0.55
CA PHE A 378 -5.25 -51.72 1.84
C PHE A 378 -5.97 -52.44 3.00
N PHE A 379 -7.29 -52.60 2.90
CA PHE A 379 -8.09 -53.37 3.87
C PHE A 379 -7.91 -54.89 3.76
N MET A 380 -7.39 -55.43 2.65
CA MET A 380 -7.06 -56.87 2.57
C MET A 380 -5.61 -57.16 2.97
N VAL A 381 -4.66 -56.29 2.60
CA VAL A 381 -3.23 -56.55 2.82
C VAL A 381 -2.85 -56.40 4.29
N VAL A 382 -3.44 -55.43 5.01
CA VAL A 382 -3.11 -55.21 6.43
C VAL A 382 -3.52 -56.40 7.32
N PRO A 383 -4.73 -56.98 7.21
CA PRO A 383 -5.09 -58.19 7.94
C PRO A 383 -4.24 -59.41 7.55
N ILE A 384 -3.87 -59.55 6.27
CA ILE A 384 -3.04 -60.67 5.79
C ILE A 384 -1.62 -60.55 6.35
N VAL A 385 -1.05 -59.34 6.39
CA VAL A 385 0.28 -59.10 6.97
C VAL A 385 0.25 -59.31 8.48
N LEU A 386 -0.80 -58.87 9.18
CA LEU A 386 -0.97 -59.11 10.62
C LEU A 386 -1.21 -60.59 10.93
N ALA A 387 -1.97 -61.31 10.10
CA ALA A 387 -2.17 -62.75 10.22
C ALA A 387 -0.88 -63.52 9.93
N ALA A 388 -0.09 -63.12 8.93
CA ALA A 388 1.23 -63.71 8.65
C ALA A 388 2.25 -63.40 9.76
N TYR A 389 2.17 -62.22 10.35
CA TYR A 389 3.00 -61.84 11.49
C TYR A 389 2.64 -62.64 12.75
N ALA A 390 1.34 -62.81 13.03
CA ALA A 390 0.84 -63.65 14.12
C ALA A 390 1.20 -65.13 13.89
N TRP A 391 1.05 -65.65 12.67
CA TRP A 391 1.40 -67.02 12.32
C TRP A 391 2.90 -67.30 12.51
N ARG A 392 3.76 -66.33 12.18
CA ARG A 392 5.21 -66.42 12.36
C ARG A 392 5.66 -66.43 13.82
N TYR A 393 4.83 -65.94 14.74
CA TYR A 393 5.11 -65.93 16.18
C TYR A 393 4.45 -67.07 16.97
N ILE A 394 3.42 -67.72 16.40
CA ILE A 394 2.64 -68.76 17.10
C ILE A 394 3.01 -70.18 16.62
N ALA A 395 3.58 -70.35 15.42
CA ALA A 395 3.95 -71.68 14.92
C ALA A 395 5.27 -72.20 15.53
N PRO A 396 5.32 -73.45 16.06
CA PRO A 396 6.54 -74.05 16.58
C PRO A 396 7.59 -74.23 15.49
N ARG A 397 8.83 -73.79 15.74
CA ARG A 397 9.99 -74.03 14.86
C ARG A 397 10.31 -75.52 14.81
N ALA A 398 10.00 -76.16 13.68
CA ALA A 398 10.58 -77.44 13.30
C ALA A 398 11.87 -77.23 12.47
N ASP A 399 12.81 -78.14 12.66
CA ASP A 399 14.22 -78.07 12.28
C ASP A 399 14.54 -77.86 10.79
N ARG A 400 15.72 -77.28 10.58
CA ARG A 400 16.36 -77.04 9.27
C ARG A 400 16.99 -78.31 8.70
N SER A 401 16.99 -78.43 7.38
CA SER A 401 18.10 -79.03 6.62
C SER A 401 18.36 -78.24 5.31
N PRO A 402 19.61 -78.18 4.79
CA PRO A 402 19.99 -77.28 3.70
C PRO A 402 20.10 -77.98 2.32
N VAL A 403 20.66 -77.26 1.33
CA VAL A 403 21.10 -77.65 -0.05
C VAL A 403 19.99 -77.68 -1.13
N TYR A 404 20.09 -77.19 -2.38
CA TYR A 404 21.19 -76.91 -3.32
C TYR A 404 20.95 -75.68 -4.23
N ARG A 405 22.09 -75.16 -4.69
CA ARG A 405 22.39 -74.16 -5.73
C ARG A 405 22.13 -74.70 -7.15
N VAL A 406 21.50 -73.94 -8.05
CA VAL A 406 21.67 -74.06 -9.53
C VAL A 406 21.52 -72.69 -10.23
N GLN A 407 22.23 -72.55 -11.36
CA GLN A 407 22.64 -71.38 -12.15
C GLN A 407 21.63 -70.78 -13.15
N ARG A 408 21.92 -69.50 -13.50
CA ARG A 408 21.93 -68.79 -14.82
C ARG A 408 20.76 -68.94 -15.82
N SER A 409 20.28 -67.79 -16.31
CA SER A 409 20.39 -67.32 -17.72
C SER A 409 19.80 -65.90 -17.82
N THR A 410 20.61 -64.86 -18.09
CA THR A 410 20.86 -64.15 -19.37
C THR A 410 19.70 -63.37 -20.00
N THR A 411 20.06 -62.16 -20.49
CA THR A 411 19.46 -61.35 -21.58
C THR A 411 18.12 -60.65 -21.26
N THR A 412 17.95 -59.33 -21.39
CA THR A 412 18.31 -58.43 -22.50
C THR A 412 18.32 -56.94 -22.05
N ARG A 413 19.27 -56.14 -22.56
CA ARG A 413 19.20 -54.66 -22.67
C ARG A 413 18.21 -54.31 -23.81
N MET A 414 17.53 -53.16 -23.88
CA MET A 414 18.05 -51.82 -24.26
C MET A 414 16.84 -50.82 -24.40
N PRO A 415 16.99 -49.52 -24.75
CA PRO A 415 17.02 -48.42 -23.78
C PRO A 415 16.03 -47.24 -24.04
N LEU A 416 16.01 -46.29 -23.09
CA LEU A 416 15.47 -44.93 -23.22
C LEU A 416 16.14 -44.14 -24.36
N LYS A 417 15.35 -43.33 -25.08
CA LYS A 417 15.81 -42.23 -25.94
C LYS A 417 15.54 -40.89 -25.25
N GLU A 418 16.62 -40.20 -24.87
CA GLU A 418 16.66 -38.74 -24.69
C GLU A 418 17.21 -38.12 -25.99
N LEU A 419 16.53 -37.09 -26.50
CA LEU A 419 16.99 -36.28 -27.64
C LEU A 419 17.57 -34.96 -27.10
N LYS A 420 18.89 -34.84 -27.18
CA LYS A 420 19.64 -33.58 -27.09
C LYS A 420 19.65 -32.89 -28.46
N ALA A 421 19.28 -31.62 -28.52
CA ALA A 421 19.57 -30.76 -29.65
C ALA A 421 20.86 -29.97 -29.39
N ARG A 422 21.87 -30.20 -30.24
CA ARG A 422 23.11 -29.40 -30.34
C ARG A 422 22.86 -28.23 -31.29
N ARG A 423 23.23 -27.01 -30.91
CA ARG A 423 23.36 -25.87 -31.84
C ARG A 423 24.83 -25.68 -32.22
N PHE A 424 25.06 -25.59 -33.52
CA PHE A 424 26.32 -25.24 -34.17
C PHE A 424 26.55 -23.73 -34.09
N ILE A 425 27.79 -23.33 -33.80
CA ILE A 425 28.27 -21.95 -33.96
C ILE A 425 29.28 -21.98 -35.12
N ILE A 426 29.01 -21.19 -36.16
CA ILE A 426 29.94 -20.89 -37.26
C ILE A 426 30.63 -19.56 -36.90
N PRO A 427 31.96 -19.46 -36.85
CA PRO A 427 32.63 -18.19 -36.68
C PRO A 427 32.88 -17.53 -38.05
N ASN A 428 32.45 -16.29 -38.21
CA ASN A 428 32.98 -15.40 -39.25
C ASN A 428 34.29 -14.78 -38.73
N SER A 429 35.41 -15.31 -39.21
CA SER A 429 36.63 -14.55 -39.53
C SER A 429 36.30 -13.54 -40.64
N SER A 430 36.86 -12.36 -40.81
CA SER A 430 38.12 -11.74 -40.38
C SER A 430 38.08 -10.28 -40.88
N PHE A 431 38.65 -9.33 -40.15
CA PHE A 431 39.54 -8.32 -40.75
C PHE A 431 40.53 -7.81 -39.69
N ALA A 432 41.80 -7.84 -40.07
CA ALA A 432 43.00 -7.43 -39.34
C ALA A 432 43.07 -5.89 -39.18
N ASP A 433 43.91 -5.24 -38.35
CA ASP A 433 45.32 -5.50 -38.07
C ASP A 433 45.86 -4.64 -36.89
N VAL A 434 46.86 -5.19 -36.18
CA VAL A 434 48.08 -4.60 -35.57
C VAL A 434 48.03 -3.61 -34.37
N SER A 435 48.43 -4.10 -33.18
CA SER A 435 49.76 -3.87 -32.52
C SER A 435 49.74 -4.46 -31.08
N LYS A 436 50.40 -5.57 -30.73
CA LYS A 436 51.83 -5.95 -30.48
C LYS A 436 52.29 -5.85 -29.00
N TYR A 437 52.86 -6.97 -28.51
CA TYR A 437 53.62 -7.26 -27.26
C TYR A 437 52.80 -7.48 -25.96
N THR A 438 52.97 -8.53 -25.14
CA THR A 438 53.78 -9.78 -25.14
C THR A 438 53.15 -10.75 -24.12
N LEU A 439 53.14 -12.06 -24.41
CA LEU A 439 52.68 -13.12 -23.52
C LEU A 439 53.88 -14.03 -23.19
N GLU A 440 54.25 -14.14 -21.91
CA GLU A 440 55.15 -15.16 -21.39
C GLU A 440 54.41 -16.08 -20.42
N GLN A 441 54.53 -17.38 -20.70
CA GLN A 441 54.56 -18.52 -19.76
C GLN A 441 53.25 -19.03 -19.13
N ALA A 442 52.69 -20.04 -19.81
CA ALA A 442 52.22 -21.30 -19.19
C ALA A 442 53.46 -22.12 -18.74
N GLU A 443 53.48 -23.11 -17.84
CA GLU A 443 52.57 -24.12 -17.30
C GLU A 443 53.13 -24.55 -15.92
N ALA A 444 52.33 -25.13 -15.02
CA ALA A 444 52.72 -26.33 -14.24
C ALA A 444 51.67 -26.77 -13.18
N SER A 445 51.06 -27.93 -13.47
CA SER A 445 51.05 -29.11 -12.59
C SER A 445 50.11 -29.17 -11.37
N THR A 446 48.95 -29.77 -11.63
CA THR A 446 48.14 -30.56 -10.69
C THR A 446 48.84 -31.86 -10.28
N LYS A 447 48.99 -32.11 -8.96
CA LYS A 447 49.16 -33.47 -8.38
C LYS A 447 49.04 -33.45 -6.85
N LYS A 448 48.03 -34.13 -6.29
CA LYS A 448 48.16 -35.34 -5.45
C LYS A 448 46.92 -35.58 -4.58
N MET A 449 46.39 -36.78 -4.74
CA MET A 449 45.45 -37.45 -3.85
C MET A 449 46.22 -38.49 -3.02
N SER A 450 45.64 -38.86 -1.86
CA SER A 450 45.89 -40.09 -1.07
C SER A 450 46.90 -39.99 0.08
N ARG A 451 46.42 -40.11 1.35
CA ARG A 451 46.33 -41.38 2.15
C ARG A 451 46.51 -41.15 3.68
N ARG A 452 45.82 -42.00 4.45
CA ARG A 452 45.98 -42.41 5.88
C ARG A 452 45.22 -41.57 6.93
N ASN A 453 44.69 -42.13 8.02
CA ASN A 453 44.37 -43.50 8.47
C ASN A 453 43.44 -43.32 9.70
N TYR A 454 42.50 -44.24 9.90
CA TYR A 454 41.73 -44.38 11.15
C TYR A 454 42.56 -45.13 12.20
N VAL A 455 42.44 -44.69 13.46
CA VAL A 455 42.86 -45.39 14.68
C VAL A 455 41.62 -45.46 15.58
N VAL A 456 41.24 -46.66 15.98
CA VAL A 456 40.21 -46.96 17.00
C VAL A 456 40.82 -48.01 17.90
N GLU A 457 40.87 -47.76 19.21
CA GLU A 457 41.35 -48.71 20.21
C GLU A 457 40.74 -48.39 21.60
N GLY A 458 40.34 -49.45 22.32
CA GLY A 458 40.13 -49.53 23.78
C GLY A 458 38.68 -49.35 24.25
N ASP A 459 37.85 -50.36 24.53
CA ASP A 459 37.89 -51.56 25.42
C ASP A 459 37.46 -51.36 26.89
N ILE A 460 36.87 -52.45 27.41
CA ILE A 460 36.70 -52.96 28.78
C ILE A 460 35.23 -52.96 29.29
N ASP A 461 34.43 -54.05 29.32
CA ASP A 461 34.46 -55.42 29.90
C ASP A 461 33.71 -55.52 31.28
N PRO A 462 33.32 -56.70 31.83
CA PRO A 462 31.93 -57.09 32.12
C PRO A 462 31.75 -57.72 33.54
N GLN A 463 30.63 -58.39 33.83
CA GLN A 463 30.50 -59.56 34.74
C GLN A 463 29.04 -60.06 34.71
N ASN A 464 28.75 -61.28 34.20
CA ASN A 464 28.67 -62.60 34.88
C ASN A 464 27.52 -62.72 35.91
N ALA A 465 26.79 -63.83 36.10
CA ALA A 465 26.55 -65.11 35.43
C ALA A 465 25.51 -65.90 36.26
N ALA A 466 24.78 -66.85 35.63
CA ALA A 466 24.30 -68.15 36.18
C ALA A 466 23.21 -68.20 37.29
N ILE A 467 22.40 -69.23 37.56
CA ILE A 467 21.93 -70.50 36.94
C ILE A 467 20.75 -71.03 37.83
N GLU A 468 19.77 -71.71 37.21
CA GLU A 468 18.80 -72.75 37.67
C GLU A 468 17.83 -72.68 38.89
N ARG A 469 16.53 -72.84 38.52
CA ARG A 469 15.48 -73.81 38.96
C ARG A 469 14.94 -73.88 40.41
N SER A 470 13.61 -73.67 40.54
CA SER A 470 12.55 -74.64 40.99
C SER A 470 11.51 -74.04 41.96
N GLY A 471 10.21 -74.38 41.78
CA GLY A 471 9.16 -74.32 42.82
C GLY A 471 8.00 -73.34 42.55
N VAL A 472 6.92 -73.74 41.86
CA VAL A 472 5.61 -74.18 42.43
C VAL A 472 4.85 -73.02 43.13
N LEU A 473 3.90 -72.35 42.47
CA LEU A 473 2.44 -72.63 42.32
C LEU A 473 1.58 -71.91 43.38
N VAL A 474 0.43 -71.37 42.92
CA VAL A 474 -0.69 -70.73 43.64
C VAL A 474 -0.67 -69.18 43.72
N ALA A 475 -1.22 -68.53 42.68
CA ALA A 475 -2.15 -67.39 42.77
C ALA A 475 -2.56 -66.89 41.36
N PHE A 476 -2.95 -67.80 40.47
CA PHE A 476 -3.75 -67.45 39.29
C PHE A 476 -5.20 -67.45 39.76
N TRP A 477 -5.92 -66.33 39.65
CA TRP A 477 -7.38 -66.22 39.38
C TRP A 477 -8.00 -64.81 39.58
N SER A 478 -7.22 -63.71 39.63
CA SER A 478 -7.78 -62.34 39.64
C SER A 478 -7.27 -61.38 38.54
N GLY A 479 -6.31 -61.79 37.70
CA GLY A 479 -5.69 -60.91 36.69
C GLY A 479 -6.38 -60.80 35.32
N THR A 480 -7.29 -61.72 34.98
CA THR A 480 -7.83 -61.82 33.62
C THR A 480 -9.03 -60.90 33.35
N ALA A 481 -9.80 -60.51 34.37
CA ALA A 481 -10.93 -59.60 34.21
C ALA A 481 -10.50 -58.12 34.04
N VAL A 482 -9.42 -57.70 34.70
CA VAL A 482 -8.90 -56.32 34.61
C VAL A 482 -8.21 -56.06 33.26
N MET A 483 -7.58 -57.08 32.68
CA MET A 483 -6.98 -57.00 31.34
C MET A 483 -8.05 -56.88 30.24
N PHE A 484 -9.19 -57.57 30.37
CA PHE A 484 -10.25 -57.54 29.35
C PHE A 484 -11.04 -56.22 29.33
N HIS A 485 -11.20 -55.56 30.49
CA HIS A 485 -11.85 -54.25 30.57
C HIS A 485 -10.94 -53.12 30.05
N ARG A 486 -9.63 -53.22 30.30
CA ARG A 486 -8.66 -52.24 29.79
C ARG A 486 -8.46 -52.33 28.29
N THR A 487 -8.49 -53.53 27.70
CA THR A 487 -8.38 -53.69 26.24
C THR A 487 -9.63 -53.19 25.50
N THR A 488 -10.83 -53.37 26.04
CA THR A 488 -12.06 -52.84 25.42
C THR A 488 -12.15 -51.32 25.48
N GLN A 489 -11.70 -50.68 26.56
CA GLN A 489 -11.59 -49.22 26.61
C GLN A 489 -10.55 -48.68 25.63
N LEU A 490 -9.42 -49.37 25.47
CA LEU A 490 -8.35 -48.94 24.56
C LEU A 490 -8.77 -49.06 23.08
N VAL A 491 -9.54 -50.10 22.72
CA VAL A 491 -10.13 -50.24 21.38
C VAL A 491 -11.17 -49.15 21.10
N SER A 492 -11.96 -48.75 22.11
CA SER A 492 -12.96 -47.69 21.97
C SER A 492 -12.30 -46.32 21.75
N ILE A 493 -11.22 -46.03 22.47
CA ILE A 493 -10.43 -44.80 22.32
C ILE A 493 -9.74 -44.77 20.94
N LEU A 494 -9.15 -45.88 20.51
CA LEU A 494 -8.51 -45.97 19.19
C LEU A 494 -9.53 -45.85 18.05
N SER A 495 -10.74 -46.40 18.22
CA SER A 495 -11.84 -46.20 17.27
C SER A 495 -12.25 -44.74 17.18
N ALA A 496 -12.46 -44.06 18.31
CA ALA A 496 -12.82 -42.65 18.34
C ALA A 496 -11.72 -41.77 17.73
N PHE A 497 -10.45 -42.08 17.98
CA PHE A 497 -9.32 -41.38 17.41
C PHE A 497 -9.21 -41.60 15.89
N ALA A 498 -9.46 -42.81 15.41
CA ALA A 498 -9.51 -43.10 13.98
C ALA A 498 -10.66 -42.37 13.28
N THR A 499 -11.84 -42.29 13.91
CA THR A 499 -12.98 -41.50 13.39
C THR A 499 -12.68 -40.01 13.37
N LEU A 500 -12.01 -39.48 14.40
CA LEU A 500 -11.58 -38.08 14.45
C LEU A 500 -10.56 -37.75 13.35
N MET A 501 -9.56 -38.62 13.16
CA MET A 501 -8.56 -38.46 12.10
C MET A 501 -9.17 -38.59 10.69
N TYR A 502 -10.16 -39.48 10.52
CA TYR A 502 -10.95 -39.56 9.29
C TYR A 502 -11.72 -38.26 9.04
N TYR A 503 -12.37 -37.69 10.07
CA TYR A 503 -13.10 -36.43 9.98
C TYR A 503 -12.19 -35.23 9.66
N LEU A 504 -10.98 -35.20 10.24
CA LEU A 504 -9.96 -34.18 9.97
C LEU A 504 -9.39 -34.28 8.55
N SER A 505 -9.41 -35.46 7.93
CA SER A 505 -8.90 -35.66 6.57
C SER A 505 -9.84 -35.17 5.46
N ILE A 506 -11.11 -34.87 5.77
CA ILE A 506 -12.15 -34.53 4.79
C ILE A 506 -12.41 -33.01 4.72
N HIS A 507 -11.86 -32.20 5.63
CA HIS A 507 -12.10 -30.75 5.71
C HIS A 507 -10.83 -29.88 5.49
N PRO A 508 -10.95 -28.65 4.96
CA PRO A 508 -9.81 -27.81 4.59
C PRO A 508 -8.98 -27.30 5.81
N PRO A 509 -7.69 -26.94 5.59
CA PRO A 509 -6.68 -26.86 6.65
C PRO A 509 -6.87 -25.75 7.71
N ASN A 510 -7.72 -24.74 7.47
CA ASN A 510 -7.91 -23.62 8.42
C ASN A 510 -8.70 -23.99 9.69
N TRP A 511 -9.33 -25.17 9.75
CA TRP A 511 -10.08 -25.63 10.93
C TRP A 511 -9.22 -26.39 11.95
N SER A 512 -8.00 -26.77 11.56
CA SER A 512 -7.14 -27.67 12.34
C SER A 512 -6.71 -27.06 13.69
N LEU A 513 -6.38 -25.76 13.75
CA LEU A 513 -5.88 -25.14 14.99
C LEU A 513 -6.94 -24.99 16.09
N GLN A 514 -8.16 -24.57 15.75
CA GLN A 514 -9.24 -24.42 16.72
C GLN A 514 -9.74 -25.78 17.24
N ILE A 515 -9.80 -26.79 16.38
CA ILE A 515 -10.17 -28.15 16.77
C ILE A 515 -9.08 -28.78 17.63
N ILE A 516 -7.79 -28.57 17.34
CA ILE A 516 -6.69 -29.01 18.20
C ILE A 516 -6.78 -28.32 19.58
N CYS A 517 -7.05 -27.01 19.63
CA CYS A 517 -7.24 -26.28 20.89
C CYS A 517 -8.43 -26.82 21.71
N HIS A 518 -9.57 -27.08 21.08
CA HIS A 518 -10.73 -27.65 21.78
C HIS A 518 -10.49 -29.10 22.21
N SER A 519 -9.79 -29.89 21.40
CA SER A 519 -9.44 -31.28 21.72
C SER A 519 -8.48 -31.35 22.90
N LEU A 520 -7.50 -30.43 22.99
CA LEU A 520 -6.59 -30.32 24.14
C LEU A 520 -7.32 -29.88 25.41
N ARG A 521 -8.28 -28.95 25.33
CA ARG A 521 -9.13 -28.56 26.47
C ARG A 521 -10.00 -29.73 26.97
N VAL A 522 -10.56 -30.52 26.05
CA VAL A 522 -11.36 -31.71 26.40
C VAL A 522 -10.48 -32.80 27.01
N LEU A 523 -9.28 -33.04 26.46
CA LEU A 523 -8.31 -33.98 27.04
C LEU A 523 -7.89 -33.58 28.45
N CYS A 524 -7.64 -32.29 28.69
CA CYS A 524 -7.28 -31.76 30.00
C CYS A 524 -8.45 -31.87 31.00
N ALA A 525 -9.68 -31.61 30.57
CA ALA A 525 -10.88 -31.80 31.38
C ALA A 525 -11.16 -33.28 31.71
N LEU A 526 -10.90 -34.20 30.78
CA LEU A 526 -11.03 -35.64 31.00
C LEU A 526 -9.95 -36.18 31.94
N GLN A 527 -8.76 -35.58 31.94
CA GLN A 527 -7.66 -35.97 32.84
C GLN A 527 -7.97 -35.61 34.31
N ASN A 528 -8.73 -34.54 34.54
CA ASN A 528 -9.21 -34.14 35.87
C ASN A 528 -10.37 -35.00 36.42
N LEU A 529 -10.96 -35.87 35.60
CA LEU A 529 -12.04 -36.77 36.03
C LEU A 529 -11.53 -38.12 36.57
N TRP A 530 -10.21 -38.38 36.54
CA TRP A 530 -9.61 -39.59 37.11
C TRP A 530 -8.77 -39.27 38.35
N PRO A 531 -9.09 -39.84 39.53
CA PRO A 531 -8.22 -39.73 40.69
C PRO A 531 -6.97 -40.60 40.46
N SER A 532 -5.86 -39.96 40.10
CA SER A 532 -4.53 -40.55 40.00
C SER A 532 -3.65 -39.93 41.07
N GLU A 533 -2.91 -40.76 41.81
CA GLU A 533 -2.06 -40.38 42.96
C GLU A 533 -0.83 -39.52 42.60
N ASN A 534 -0.73 -39.04 41.36
CA ASN A 534 0.22 -37.99 40.96
C ASN A 534 -0.47 -37.04 39.97
N PRO A 535 -0.83 -35.80 40.39
CA PRO A 535 -1.36 -34.81 39.46
C PRO A 535 -0.19 -34.28 38.63
N GLY A 536 -0.14 -34.68 37.35
CA GLY A 536 0.65 -33.95 36.36
C GLY A 536 0.12 -32.53 36.26
N ASN A 537 0.96 -31.57 36.59
CA ASN A 537 0.62 -30.16 36.76
C ASN A 537 0.13 -29.55 35.44
N CYS A 538 -1.19 -29.47 35.23
CA CYS A 538 -1.80 -28.65 34.19
C CYS A 538 -2.04 -27.26 34.78
N ASP A 539 -0.98 -26.47 34.85
CA ASP A 539 -1.05 -25.11 35.35
C ASP A 539 -1.67 -24.20 34.28
N ALA A 540 -2.90 -23.75 34.51
CA ALA A 540 -3.63 -22.87 33.60
C ALA A 540 -2.91 -21.51 33.42
N ASP A 541 -2.06 -21.12 34.38
CA ASP A 541 -1.34 -19.85 34.36
C ASP A 541 -0.14 -19.87 33.39
N TYR A 542 0.48 -21.04 33.15
CA TYR A 542 1.57 -21.17 32.16
C TYR A 542 1.10 -20.96 30.72
N TYR A 543 -0.17 -21.30 30.42
CA TYR A 543 -0.76 -21.04 29.11
C TYR A 543 -1.30 -19.61 28.99
N HIS A 544 -1.59 -18.93 30.10
CA HIS A 544 -1.94 -17.51 30.12
C HIS A 544 -0.72 -16.58 29.90
N SER A 545 0.48 -16.99 30.33
CA SER A 545 1.71 -16.19 30.19
C SER A 545 2.30 -16.15 28.77
N LEU A 546 1.86 -17.02 27.86
CA LEU A 546 2.24 -16.97 26.44
C LEU A 546 1.47 -15.89 25.66
N TRP A 547 0.42 -15.30 26.25
CA TRP A 547 -0.52 -14.41 25.55
C TRP A 547 -0.93 -13.15 26.32
N SER A 548 -0.44 -12.97 27.54
CA SER A 548 -0.55 -11.70 28.27
C SER A 548 0.85 -11.11 28.42
N GLY A 549 0.99 -9.81 28.09
CA GLY A 549 2.26 -9.08 28.13
C GLY A 549 2.95 -9.16 29.51
N PRO A 550 4.22 -8.73 29.59
CA PRO A 550 5.07 -8.97 30.75
C PRO A 550 4.51 -8.35 32.04
N PRO A 551 4.73 -8.99 33.21
CA PRO A 551 4.20 -8.49 34.48
C PRO A 551 4.91 -7.20 34.89
N THR A 552 4.11 -6.21 35.28
CA THR A 552 4.52 -4.91 35.83
C THR A 552 5.45 -5.06 37.05
N GLN A 553 6.64 -4.46 36.98
CA GLN A 553 7.49 -4.23 38.15
C GLN A 553 6.82 -3.22 39.10
N ARG A 554 6.78 -3.57 40.39
CA ARG A 554 6.41 -2.66 41.48
C ARG A 554 7.39 -1.48 41.53
N SER A 555 6.89 -0.26 41.37
CA SER A 555 7.63 0.96 41.69
C SER A 555 7.51 1.29 43.18
N THR A 556 8.66 1.53 43.81
CA THR A 556 8.82 2.21 45.10
C THR A 556 8.64 3.72 44.94
N PRO A 557 8.25 4.45 46.01
CA PRO A 557 7.84 5.85 45.91
C PRO A 557 9.05 6.79 45.82
N ALA A 558 9.03 7.70 44.84
CA ALA A 558 10.01 8.76 44.69
C ALA A 558 9.72 9.92 45.66
N GLN A 559 10.79 10.41 46.27
CA GLN A 559 10.84 11.52 47.21
C GLN A 559 10.58 12.88 46.53
N LEU A 560 9.90 13.74 47.29
CA LEU A 560 9.73 15.18 47.07
C LEU A 560 11.05 15.96 47.06
N PHE A 561 11.08 17.08 46.31
CA PHE A 561 11.73 18.40 46.55
C PHE A 561 12.20 19.04 45.21
N PRO A 562 12.47 20.37 45.12
CA PRO A 562 11.49 21.46 45.19
C PRO A 562 11.55 22.40 43.97
N THR A 563 10.59 23.31 43.93
CA THR A 563 10.43 24.47 43.05
C THR A 563 11.59 25.48 43.11
N SER A 564 12.06 25.92 41.93
CA SER A 564 12.79 27.17 41.66
C SER A 564 12.79 27.35 40.13
N SER A 565 12.69 28.51 39.49
CA SER A 565 12.69 29.91 39.89
C SER A 565 12.27 30.72 38.66
N GLN A 566 11.69 31.87 38.89
CA GLN A 566 11.29 32.87 37.91
C GLN A 566 12.48 33.30 37.01
N PHE A 567 12.23 33.45 35.71
CA PHE A 567 13.06 34.27 34.83
C PHE A 567 12.23 35.42 34.30
N GLU A 568 12.65 36.60 34.74
CA GLU A 568 12.20 37.94 34.38
C GLU A 568 12.73 38.27 32.98
N TYR A 569 11.85 38.63 32.04
CA TYR A 569 12.22 39.07 30.69
C TYR A 569 12.07 40.61 30.63
N GLU A 570 13.20 41.31 30.54
CA GLU A 570 13.26 42.74 30.23
C GLU A 570 12.83 42.99 28.78
N GLN A 571 11.89 43.92 28.58
CA GLN A 571 11.54 44.49 27.28
C GLN A 571 12.39 45.75 27.00
N PRO A 572 12.91 45.95 25.77
CA PRO A 572 13.40 47.25 25.34
C PRO A 572 12.31 48.03 24.58
N SER A 573 12.03 49.23 25.08
CA SER A 573 11.22 50.29 24.45
C SER A 573 11.98 50.98 23.31
N LEU A 574 11.35 51.15 22.15
CA LEU A 574 11.81 52.03 21.08
C LEU A 574 10.59 52.71 20.40
N ASP A 575 10.38 53.98 20.73
CA ASP A 575 9.49 54.90 20.02
C ASP A 575 10.14 55.40 18.72
N PRO A 576 9.37 55.64 17.64
CA PRO A 576 9.76 56.56 16.58
C PRO A 576 8.90 57.85 16.57
N PRO A 577 9.44 58.99 16.11
CA PRO A 577 8.75 60.27 16.17
C PRO A 577 7.85 60.52 14.95
N ILE A 578 6.69 61.10 15.23
CA ILE A 578 5.74 61.71 14.29
C ILE A 578 6.28 63.07 13.82
N PRO A 579 6.03 63.44 12.56
CA PRO A 579 5.72 64.85 12.27
C PRO A 579 4.42 64.99 11.47
N SER A 580 3.59 65.96 11.89
CA SER A 580 2.41 66.45 11.17
C SER A 580 2.67 67.91 10.70
N PRO A 581 1.72 68.62 10.06
CA PRO A 581 1.81 69.00 8.65
C PRO A 581 1.96 70.52 8.45
N LEU A 582 2.30 70.96 7.23
CA LEU A 582 2.16 72.37 6.85
C LEU A 582 1.52 72.53 5.47
N MET A 583 0.49 73.38 5.44
CA MET A 583 -0.24 73.88 4.27
C MET A 583 0.59 74.85 3.42
N THR A 584 0.29 74.91 2.12
CA THR A 584 0.06 76.10 1.26
C THR A 584 -0.37 75.59 -0.13
N ALA A 585 -1.59 75.83 -0.63
CA ALA A 585 -2.14 77.05 -1.27
C ALA A 585 -1.64 77.31 -2.71
N ASN A 586 -2.60 77.26 -3.66
CA ASN A 586 -2.80 78.04 -4.91
C ASN A 586 -3.29 77.15 -6.07
N GLU A 587 -4.55 77.25 -6.50
CA GLU A 587 -5.12 78.21 -7.48
C GLU A 587 -4.54 78.08 -8.89
N HIS A 588 -5.30 77.52 -9.84
CA HIS A 588 -5.64 78.21 -11.10
C HIS A 588 -6.74 77.53 -11.92
N ASP A 589 -7.63 78.37 -12.40
CA ASP A 589 -8.79 78.14 -13.27
C ASP A 589 -8.48 77.47 -14.61
N ARG A 590 -9.48 76.75 -15.14
CA ARG A 590 -9.98 77.00 -16.51
C ARG A 590 -11.36 76.36 -16.74
N GLN A 591 -12.35 77.23 -16.92
CA GLN A 591 -13.59 76.96 -17.62
C GLN A 591 -13.31 76.69 -19.11
N ASP A 592 -14.07 75.80 -19.74
CA ASP A 592 -14.85 76.18 -20.92
C ASP A 592 -15.92 75.14 -21.30
N SER A 593 -17.05 75.71 -21.70
CA SER A 593 -18.32 75.20 -22.21
C SER A 593 -18.25 74.27 -23.43
N PHE A 594 -19.26 73.41 -23.65
CA PHE A 594 -20.22 73.52 -24.78
C PHE A 594 -21.32 72.41 -24.79
N SER A 595 -22.57 72.87 -24.72
CA SER A 595 -23.87 72.41 -25.28
C SER A 595 -24.24 70.93 -25.53
N ASP A 596 -25.40 70.60 -24.94
CA ASP A 596 -26.52 69.73 -25.36
C ASP A 596 -26.58 69.15 -26.79
N SER A 597 -26.93 67.86 -26.87
CA SER A 597 -28.00 67.38 -27.77
C SER A 597 -28.61 66.06 -27.26
N LEU A 598 -29.94 65.98 -27.41
CA LEU A 598 -30.87 64.99 -26.88
C LEU A 598 -30.99 63.71 -27.74
N ILE A 599 -31.57 62.67 -27.11
CA ILE A 599 -32.41 61.54 -27.63
C ILE A 599 -31.80 60.13 -27.43
N PRO A 600 -32.60 59.13 -26.99
CA PRO A 600 -32.20 58.19 -25.95
C PRO A 600 -31.86 56.79 -26.47
N SER A 601 -30.93 56.11 -25.81
CA SER A 601 -30.78 54.66 -25.91
C SER A 601 -31.03 54.02 -24.55
N THR A 602 -31.94 53.05 -24.58
CA THR A 602 -32.38 52.20 -23.48
C THR A 602 -31.20 51.59 -22.72
N ARG A 603 -31.03 52.02 -21.48
CA ARG A 603 -30.11 51.49 -20.48
C ARG A 603 -30.66 50.16 -19.96
N LEU A 604 -30.20 49.05 -20.53
CA LEU A 604 -30.23 47.76 -19.86
C LEU A 604 -29.15 47.81 -18.77
N GLU A 605 -29.57 47.95 -17.51
CA GLU A 605 -28.72 47.67 -16.36
C GLU A 605 -28.28 46.20 -16.43
N GLN A 606 -27.09 45.97 -16.97
CA GLN A 606 -26.35 44.76 -16.69
C GLN A 606 -25.77 44.92 -15.29
N ALA A 607 -26.35 44.19 -14.34
CA ALA A 607 -25.76 43.95 -13.04
C ALA A 607 -24.30 43.48 -13.24
N PRO A 608 -23.33 43.94 -12.43
CA PRO A 608 -21.96 43.47 -12.53
C PRO A 608 -21.98 41.96 -12.30
N LEU A 609 -21.56 41.23 -13.34
CA LEU A 609 -21.32 39.80 -13.28
C LEU A 609 -20.30 39.60 -12.17
N ALA A 610 -20.76 39.11 -11.01
CA ALA A 610 -19.90 38.72 -9.91
C ALA A 610 -18.90 37.72 -10.48
N THR A 611 -17.66 38.17 -10.68
CA THR A 611 -16.53 37.29 -10.93
C THR A 611 -16.44 36.39 -9.72
N LEU A 612 -16.94 35.16 -9.86
CA LEU A 612 -16.70 34.07 -8.95
C LEU A 612 -15.19 33.99 -8.76
N ASP A 613 -14.71 34.42 -7.60
CA ASP A 613 -13.33 34.28 -7.18
C ASP A 613 -13.09 32.80 -6.87
N VAL A 614 -12.93 32.01 -7.94
CA VAL A 614 -12.59 30.59 -7.88
C VAL A 614 -11.10 30.40 -7.49
N SER A 615 -10.34 31.49 -7.33
CA SER A 615 -8.88 31.44 -7.26
C SER A 615 -8.27 31.27 -5.85
N SER A 616 -9.07 31.27 -4.78
CA SER A 616 -8.57 31.24 -3.39
C SER A 616 -9.00 30.04 -2.53
N GLN A 617 -9.68 29.03 -3.08
CA GLN A 617 -9.93 27.76 -2.35
C GLN A 617 -8.66 26.89 -2.31
N TYR A 618 -7.63 27.35 -1.61
CA TYR A 618 -6.57 26.47 -1.15
C TYR A 618 -7.20 25.36 -0.32
N LEU A 619 -6.98 24.11 -0.73
CA LEU A 619 -7.47 22.90 -0.08
C LEU A 619 -6.92 22.84 1.35
N SER A 620 -7.66 23.40 2.31
CA SER A 620 -7.51 23.05 3.72
C SER A 620 -7.63 21.53 3.82
N VAL A 621 -6.78 20.91 4.64
CA VAL A 621 -6.74 19.45 4.81
C VAL A 621 -8.13 18.94 5.16
N ASP A 622 -8.58 17.88 4.48
CA ASP A 622 -9.84 17.19 4.80
C ASP A 622 -9.61 16.21 5.95
N PHE A 623 -9.78 16.66 7.19
CA PHE A 623 -9.65 15.80 8.38
C PHE A 623 -10.76 14.75 8.48
N GLY A 624 -11.84 14.89 7.71
CA GLY A 624 -12.91 13.90 7.61
C GLY A 624 -12.58 12.70 6.73
N LEU A 625 -11.51 12.76 5.94
CA LEU A 625 -11.16 11.71 4.98
C LEU A 625 -10.60 10.48 5.70
N ALA A 626 -11.10 9.29 5.36
CA ALA A 626 -10.63 8.02 5.91
C ALA A 626 -9.12 7.80 5.67
N ALA A 627 -8.61 8.24 4.52
CA ALA A 627 -7.18 8.20 4.19
C ALA A 627 -6.32 9.10 5.09
N ASN A 628 -6.92 10.13 5.70
CA ASN A 628 -6.28 10.99 6.71
C ASN A 628 -6.49 10.44 8.14
N GLY A 629 -7.02 9.22 8.27
CA GLY A 629 -7.17 8.51 9.54
C GLY A 629 -8.51 8.74 10.24
N ALA A 630 -9.47 9.42 9.61
CA ALA A 630 -10.83 9.55 10.14
C ALA A 630 -11.55 8.20 10.20
N LYS A 631 -12.36 7.98 11.24
CA LYS A 631 -13.07 6.72 11.45
C LYS A 631 -14.48 6.96 11.94
N VAL A 632 -15.42 6.13 11.51
CA VAL A 632 -16.80 6.15 12.02
C VAL A 632 -16.88 5.42 13.36
N LEU A 633 -17.46 6.07 14.37
CA LEU A 633 -17.77 5.47 15.66
C LEU A 633 -19.13 4.75 15.55
N LEU A 634 -19.10 3.46 15.15
CA LEU A 634 -20.30 2.65 14.93
C LEU A 634 -21.24 2.61 16.14
N ALA A 635 -20.70 2.63 17.36
CA ALA A 635 -21.50 2.64 18.59
C ALA A 635 -22.32 3.94 18.78
N LEU A 636 -21.96 5.00 18.07
CA LEU A 636 -22.62 6.30 18.10
C LEU A 636 -23.17 6.70 16.73
N THR A 637 -23.44 5.74 15.85
CA THR A 637 -23.94 5.96 14.50
C THR A 637 -25.25 5.19 14.33
N SER A 638 -26.22 5.78 13.64
CA SER A 638 -27.51 5.14 13.38
C SER A 638 -27.37 3.83 12.60
N HIS A 639 -28.35 2.95 12.73
CA HIS A 639 -28.34 1.67 12.01
C HIS A 639 -28.44 1.88 10.49
N THR A 640 -27.57 1.22 9.75
CA THR A 640 -27.59 1.19 8.29
C THR A 640 -28.83 0.43 7.80
N GLN A 641 -29.56 1.03 6.85
CA GLN A 641 -30.75 0.41 6.26
C GLN A 641 -30.39 -0.87 5.51
N GLY A 642 -31.17 -1.93 5.73
CA GLY A 642 -30.97 -3.23 5.09
C GLY A 642 -30.04 -4.18 5.85
N LEU A 643 -29.31 -3.67 6.85
CA LEU A 643 -28.72 -4.50 7.90
C LEU A 643 -29.82 -4.79 8.92
N GLU A 644 -30.74 -5.71 8.56
CA GLU A 644 -31.64 -6.30 9.54
C GLU A 644 -30.81 -7.10 10.57
N ASP A 645 -31.24 -7.10 11.84
CA ASP A 645 -30.65 -7.94 12.87
C ASP A 645 -30.66 -9.39 12.39
N ILE A 646 -29.49 -9.85 11.98
CA ILE A 646 -29.33 -11.17 11.42
C ILE A 646 -29.72 -12.15 12.52
N SER A 647 -30.82 -12.88 12.32
CA SER A 647 -31.22 -13.92 13.27
C SER A 647 -30.04 -14.88 13.49
N LEU A 648 -29.87 -15.40 14.70
CA LEU A 648 -28.72 -16.23 15.08
C LEU A 648 -28.45 -17.39 14.09
N LEU A 649 -29.51 -17.98 13.54
CA LEU A 649 -29.44 -19.01 12.48
C LEU A 649 -28.96 -18.48 11.12
N GLN A 650 -29.34 -17.27 10.74
CA GLN A 650 -28.82 -16.61 9.54
C GLN A 650 -27.36 -16.19 9.72
N GLY A 651 -26.95 -15.77 10.93
CA GLY A 651 -25.57 -15.45 11.27
C GLY A 651 -24.65 -16.66 11.12
N ILE A 652 -25.10 -17.83 11.58
CA ILE A 652 -24.40 -19.10 11.38
C ILE A 652 -24.31 -19.46 9.89
N ASN A 653 -25.39 -19.26 9.11
CA ASN A 653 -25.35 -19.50 7.66
C ASN A 653 -24.41 -18.54 6.90
N ALA A 654 -24.33 -17.28 7.31
CA ALA A 654 -23.38 -16.31 6.76
C ALA A 654 -21.94 -16.70 7.12
N LEU A 655 -21.70 -17.16 8.35
CA LEU A 655 -20.41 -17.67 8.82
C LEU A 655 -19.95 -18.91 8.03
N ILE A 656 -20.85 -19.88 7.80
CA ILE A 656 -20.57 -21.11 7.04
C ILE A 656 -20.24 -20.80 5.58
N ARG A 657 -20.92 -19.80 4.98
CA ARG A 657 -20.71 -19.42 3.57
C ARG A 657 -19.53 -18.47 3.37
N GLY A 658 -18.97 -17.92 4.45
CA GLY A 658 -17.85 -16.97 4.43
C GLY A 658 -18.22 -15.58 3.91
N PHE A 659 -19.44 -15.35 3.43
CA PHE A 659 -19.97 -14.04 3.03
C PHE A 659 -21.49 -14.08 2.87
N ASP A 660 -22.19 -12.99 3.20
CA ASP A 660 -23.61 -12.82 2.90
C ASP A 660 -23.78 -12.15 1.52
N LYS A 661 -24.37 -12.87 0.56
CA LYS A 661 -24.66 -12.32 -0.78
C LYS A 661 -25.63 -11.15 -0.74
N ARG A 662 -26.48 -11.04 0.29
CA ARG A 662 -27.48 -9.96 0.42
C ARG A 662 -26.86 -8.62 0.79
N GLN A 663 -25.66 -8.63 1.39
CA GLN A 663 -24.99 -7.42 1.87
C GLN A 663 -24.10 -6.76 0.81
N ARG A 664 -23.93 -7.35 -0.38
CA ARG A 664 -23.06 -6.79 -1.44
C ARG A 664 -23.47 -5.41 -1.94
N HIS A 665 -24.69 -4.97 -1.63
CA HIS A 665 -25.23 -3.68 -2.07
C HIS A 665 -25.48 -2.71 -0.90
N ILE A 666 -25.03 -3.04 0.31
CA ILE A 666 -25.20 -2.20 1.49
C ILE A 666 -23.90 -1.48 1.76
N ASN A 667 -23.89 -0.16 1.55
CA ASN A 667 -22.71 0.62 1.89
C ASN A 667 -22.63 0.86 3.40
N PRO A 668 -21.48 0.60 4.03
CA PRO A 668 -21.29 0.90 5.45
C PRO A 668 -21.26 2.41 5.68
N PRO A 669 -21.45 2.88 6.93
CA PRO A 669 -21.30 4.29 7.29
C PRO A 669 -19.96 4.91 6.88
N GLY A 670 -18.90 4.10 6.81
CA GLY A 670 -17.55 4.52 6.43
C GLY A 670 -17.47 5.15 5.03
N VAL A 671 -18.40 4.82 4.12
CA VAL A 671 -18.43 5.39 2.76
C VAL A 671 -18.58 6.92 2.75
N VAL A 672 -19.10 7.51 3.82
CA VAL A 672 -19.23 8.97 4.00
C VAL A 672 -17.85 9.65 4.12
N LEU A 673 -16.81 8.89 4.48
CA LEU A 673 -15.45 9.38 4.68
C LEU A 673 -14.52 9.04 3.50
N GLU A 674 -15.04 8.40 2.45
CA GLU A 674 -14.26 8.02 1.27
C GLU A 674 -14.17 9.18 0.26
N ASP A 675 -13.09 9.22 -0.53
CA ASP A 675 -12.88 10.29 -1.52
C ASP A 675 -13.82 10.16 -2.73
N HIS A 676 -14.26 8.93 -3.04
CA HIS A 676 -15.02 8.60 -4.24
C HIS A 676 -16.50 9.00 -4.15
N LEU A 677 -16.90 9.98 -4.97
CA LEU A 677 -18.29 10.41 -5.10
C LEU A 677 -18.96 9.67 -6.26
N SER A 678 -19.88 8.74 -5.95
CA SER A 678 -20.73 8.10 -6.96
C SER A 678 -22.18 8.06 -6.51
N VAL A 679 -23.11 7.96 -7.47
CA VAL A 679 -24.56 7.88 -7.20
C VAL A 679 -24.92 6.67 -6.34
N SER A 680 -24.15 5.58 -6.44
CA SER A 680 -24.35 4.37 -5.64
C SER A 680 -23.60 4.36 -4.32
N ASN A 681 -22.63 5.24 -4.10
CA ASN A 681 -21.78 5.28 -2.91
C ASN A 681 -22.32 6.29 -1.90
N CYS A 682 -23.40 5.92 -1.22
CA CYS A 682 -23.89 6.65 -0.04
C CYS A 682 -24.21 5.69 1.10
N TRP A 683 -24.05 6.16 2.32
CA TRP A 683 -24.55 5.46 3.49
C TRP A 683 -26.04 5.71 3.63
N ARG A 684 -26.84 4.64 3.65
CA ARG A 684 -28.29 4.72 3.72
C ARG A 684 -28.77 4.32 5.11
N PHE A 685 -29.66 5.10 5.71
CA PHE A 685 -30.36 4.76 6.95
C PHE A 685 -31.87 4.95 6.82
N ALA A 686 -32.64 4.25 7.66
CA ALA A 686 -34.09 4.25 7.60
C ALA A 686 -34.67 5.53 8.22
N GLY A 687 -35.70 6.11 7.58
CA GLY A 687 -36.35 7.34 8.02
C GLY A 687 -35.71 8.61 7.48
N SER A 688 -36.28 9.75 7.88
CA SER A 688 -35.76 11.10 7.57
C SER A 688 -34.74 11.61 8.58
N GLN A 689 -34.55 10.87 9.69
CA GLN A 689 -33.70 11.25 10.81
C GLN A 689 -32.68 10.16 11.12
N GLY A 690 -31.48 10.57 11.49
CA GLY A 690 -30.36 9.67 11.80
C GLY A 690 -29.10 10.48 12.11
N HIS A 691 -28.01 9.81 12.46
CA HIS A 691 -26.77 10.49 12.81
C HIS A 691 -25.55 9.62 12.55
N ILE A 692 -24.41 10.26 12.28
CA ILE A 692 -23.10 9.62 12.14
C ILE A 692 -22.08 10.32 13.03
N ALA A 693 -21.33 9.53 13.79
CA ALA A 693 -20.24 10.02 14.63
C ALA A 693 -18.89 9.70 14.00
N ILE A 694 -18.04 10.70 13.89
CA ILE A 694 -16.75 10.62 13.19
C ILE A 694 -15.67 11.02 14.18
N ALA A 695 -14.68 10.15 14.35
CA ALA A 695 -13.46 10.44 15.08
C ALA A 695 -12.35 10.79 14.10
N PHE A 696 -11.72 11.94 14.28
CA PHE A 696 -10.52 12.35 13.57
C PHE A 696 -9.29 11.66 14.17
N SER A 697 -8.21 11.59 13.39
CA SER A 697 -6.92 11.06 13.83
C SER A 697 -6.22 11.97 14.85
N GLU A 698 -6.62 13.24 14.92
CA GLU A 698 -6.04 14.28 15.75
C GLU A 698 -7.07 15.30 16.23
N VAL A 699 -6.66 16.19 17.14
CA VAL A 699 -7.50 17.31 17.60
C VAL A 699 -7.39 18.44 16.59
N VAL A 700 -8.54 18.85 16.05
CA VAL A 700 -8.60 19.87 15.00
C VAL A 700 -9.42 21.08 15.45
N ILE A 701 -9.02 22.27 15.03
CA ILE A 701 -9.85 23.48 15.10
C ILE A 701 -10.67 23.51 13.83
N TRP A 702 -11.85 22.91 13.90
CA TRP A 702 -12.73 22.80 12.74
C TRP A 702 -13.42 24.14 12.43
N GLN A 703 -13.42 24.52 11.15
CA GLN A 703 -13.95 25.81 10.67
C GLN A 703 -15.08 25.67 9.65
N HIS A 704 -15.01 24.66 8.79
CA HIS A 704 -16.01 24.47 7.75
C HIS A 704 -16.22 23.00 7.40
N ILE A 705 -17.46 22.69 7.06
CA ILE A 705 -17.90 21.38 6.57
C ILE A 705 -18.29 21.53 5.11
N VAL A 706 -17.94 20.54 4.30
CA VAL A 706 -18.38 20.45 2.91
C VAL A 706 -19.20 19.19 2.74
N ILE A 707 -20.42 19.34 2.26
CA ILE A 707 -21.31 18.23 1.93
C ILE A 707 -21.24 18.02 0.43
N HIS A 708 -20.89 16.81 0.02
CA HIS A 708 -20.73 16.44 -1.39
C HIS A 708 -21.93 15.65 -1.88
N PHE A 709 -22.28 15.83 -3.15
CA PHE A 709 -23.43 15.17 -3.75
C PHE A 709 -23.25 14.99 -5.26
N PRO A 710 -23.49 13.78 -5.80
CA PRO A 710 -23.23 13.50 -7.21
C PRO A 710 -24.28 14.18 -8.08
N TYR A 711 -23.90 15.19 -8.88
CA TYR A 711 -24.88 15.98 -9.64
C TYR A 711 -25.41 15.30 -10.93
N HIS A 712 -24.68 14.33 -11.50
CA HIS A 712 -25.03 13.78 -12.81
C HIS A 712 -26.03 12.62 -12.73
N GLY A 713 -27.17 12.77 -13.42
CA GLY A 713 -28.10 11.67 -13.71
C GLY A 713 -29.00 11.26 -12.54
N LEU A 714 -29.21 12.13 -11.56
CA LEU A 714 -30.03 11.80 -10.40
C LEU A 714 -31.52 11.76 -10.73
N SER A 715 -32.18 10.71 -10.23
CA SER A 715 -33.64 10.64 -10.23
C SER A 715 -34.23 11.53 -9.12
N GLU A 716 -35.47 11.97 -9.31
CA GLU A 716 -36.20 12.74 -8.29
C GLU A 716 -36.26 12.00 -6.94
N THR A 717 -36.31 10.66 -6.96
CA THR A 717 -36.32 9.85 -5.75
C THR A 717 -34.99 9.90 -4.99
N MET A 718 -33.86 10.05 -5.69
CA MET A 718 -32.53 10.23 -5.08
C MET A 718 -32.40 11.62 -4.47
N LEU A 719 -32.88 12.67 -5.14
CA LEU A 719 -32.94 14.02 -4.56
C LEU A 719 -33.75 14.03 -3.26
N LYS A 720 -34.89 13.33 -3.23
CA LYS A 720 -35.73 13.18 -2.03
C LYS A 720 -35.02 12.44 -0.88
N GLN A 721 -34.01 11.62 -1.16
CA GLN A 721 -33.23 10.88 -0.15
C GLN A 721 -32.09 11.70 0.46
N ALA A 722 -31.72 12.83 -0.14
CA ALA A 722 -30.66 13.66 0.42
C ALA A 722 -31.08 14.22 1.80
N PRO A 723 -30.14 14.45 2.72
CA PRO A 723 -30.44 15.18 3.96
C PRO A 723 -30.96 16.58 3.61
N LYS A 724 -31.74 17.20 4.50
CA LYS A 724 -32.26 18.56 4.30
C LYS A 724 -31.82 19.50 5.41
N PHE A 725 -32.03 19.08 6.65
CA PHE A 725 -31.62 19.83 7.83
C PHE A 725 -30.63 18.99 8.64
N LEU A 726 -29.50 19.60 8.97
CA LEU A 726 -28.42 18.95 9.69
C LEU A 726 -28.04 19.79 10.91
N LEU A 727 -27.75 19.12 12.02
CA LEU A 727 -27.08 19.69 13.18
C LEU A 727 -25.69 19.09 13.32
N LEU A 728 -24.73 19.94 13.66
CA LEU A 728 -23.37 19.51 13.91
C LEU A 728 -23.05 19.69 15.37
N TRP A 729 -22.49 18.63 15.95
CA TRP A 729 -22.09 18.57 17.34
C TRP A 729 -20.60 18.27 17.44
N ALA A 730 -19.91 18.96 18.34
CA ALA A 730 -18.52 18.69 18.69
C ALA A 730 -18.44 18.13 20.11
N LEU A 731 -17.69 17.05 20.32
CA LEU A 731 -17.42 16.54 21.67
C LEU A 731 -16.24 17.31 22.27
N ILE A 732 -16.49 18.02 23.37
CA ILE A 732 -15.51 18.88 24.02
C ILE A 732 -15.38 18.55 25.51
N SER A 733 -14.26 18.96 26.11
CA SER A 733 -14.12 18.95 27.57
C SER A 733 -14.93 20.08 28.18
N LYS A 734 -15.67 19.81 29.26
CA LYS A 734 -16.41 20.81 30.04
C LYS A 734 -15.52 21.91 30.60
N GLU A 735 -14.25 21.60 30.85
CA GLU A 735 -13.25 22.57 31.32
C GLU A 735 -12.94 23.64 30.26
N GLY A 736 -13.18 23.34 28.98
CA GLY A 736 -12.96 24.27 27.86
C GLY A 736 -14.16 25.14 27.51
N ILE A 737 -15.28 24.99 28.23
CA ILE A 737 -16.53 25.72 27.95
C ILE A 737 -16.45 27.07 28.64
N GLN A 738 -16.37 28.16 27.87
CA GLN A 738 -16.51 29.51 28.40
C GLN A 738 -17.96 29.76 28.82
N ASP A 739 -18.20 30.54 29.87
CA ASP A 739 -19.54 30.78 30.44
C ASP A 739 -20.58 31.22 29.39
N GLU A 740 -20.17 31.92 28.33
CA GLU A 740 -21.04 32.35 27.22
C GLU A 740 -21.60 31.19 26.37
N THR A 741 -20.94 30.04 26.36
CA THR A 741 -21.36 28.86 25.58
C THR A 741 -22.19 27.88 26.41
N HIS A 742 -22.44 28.15 27.69
CA HIS A 742 -23.16 27.25 28.59
C HIS A 742 -24.59 26.94 28.11
N ASP A 743 -25.28 27.90 27.48
CA ASP A 743 -26.63 27.70 26.93
C ASP A 743 -26.63 26.74 25.72
N LEU A 744 -25.54 26.69 24.94
CA LEU A 744 -25.39 25.84 23.75
C LEU A 744 -25.06 24.38 24.09
N VAL A 745 -24.63 24.14 25.33
CA VAL A 745 -24.38 22.80 25.88
C VAL A 745 -25.70 22.12 26.27
N SER A 746 -26.75 22.92 26.49
CA SER A 746 -28.07 22.44 26.89
C SER A 746 -28.93 22.03 25.67
N GLY A 747 -28.78 20.79 25.25
CA GLY A 747 -29.60 20.25 24.15
C GLY A 747 -29.29 18.80 23.79
N TRP A 748 -28.07 18.36 24.05
CA TRP A 748 -27.65 16.99 23.78
C TRP A 748 -28.44 15.93 24.56
N GLU A 749 -28.96 16.26 25.74
CA GLU A 749 -29.82 15.34 26.50
C GLU A 749 -31.02 14.87 25.68
N ARG A 750 -31.51 15.70 24.75
CA ARG A 750 -32.56 15.34 23.80
C ARG A 750 -32.09 14.28 22.79
N PHE A 751 -30.86 14.40 22.31
CA PHE A 751 -30.24 13.43 21.41
C PHE A 751 -30.01 12.07 22.08
N VAL A 752 -29.61 12.08 23.36
CA VAL A 752 -29.39 10.86 24.17
C VAL A 752 -30.71 10.15 24.52
N THR A 753 -31.76 10.92 24.80
CA THR A 753 -33.05 10.37 25.23
C THR A 753 -33.94 9.92 24.08
N TRP A 754 -33.81 10.52 22.90
CA TRP A 754 -34.56 10.10 21.73
C TRP A 754 -33.95 8.80 21.18
N ASN A 755 -34.70 7.70 21.27
CA ASN A 755 -34.39 6.37 20.71
C ASN A 755 -33.43 5.45 21.49
N HIS A 756 -33.04 5.77 22.73
CA HIS A 756 -32.17 4.92 23.58
C HIS A 756 -30.83 4.49 22.93
N SER A 757 -30.41 5.12 21.83
CA SER A 757 -29.26 4.65 21.06
C SER A 757 -27.94 4.93 21.77
N LEU A 758 -27.93 5.89 22.69
CA LEU A 758 -26.72 6.35 23.37
C LEU A 758 -26.93 6.37 24.87
N ASP A 759 -26.17 5.53 25.56
CA ASP A 759 -26.11 5.56 27.00
C ASP A 759 -25.15 6.68 27.43
N PRO A 760 -25.65 7.76 28.07
CA PRO A 760 -24.80 8.88 28.49
C PRO A 760 -23.72 8.44 29.49
N SER A 761 -23.89 7.28 30.16
CA SER A 761 -22.86 6.72 31.04
C SER A 761 -21.60 6.26 30.30
N LYS A 762 -21.65 6.09 28.98
CA LYS A 762 -20.47 5.75 28.16
C LYS A 762 -19.51 6.93 27.95
N PHE A 763 -19.95 8.14 28.22
CA PHE A 763 -19.11 9.33 28.11
C PHE A 763 -18.57 9.71 29.48
N ASN A 764 -17.34 10.20 29.51
CA ASN A 764 -16.78 10.75 30.73
C ASN A 764 -17.66 11.94 31.16
N SER A 765 -18.01 12.01 32.45
CA SER A 765 -18.73 13.13 33.05
C SER A 765 -18.08 14.50 32.79
N SER A 766 -16.79 14.54 32.45
CA SER A 766 -16.05 15.73 32.05
C SER A 766 -16.23 16.17 30.59
N MET A 767 -16.91 15.39 29.75
CA MET A 767 -17.16 15.72 28.35
C MET A 767 -18.59 16.21 28.15
N ALA A 768 -18.78 17.06 27.14
CA ALA A 768 -20.08 17.54 26.71
C ALA A 768 -20.11 17.70 25.19
N PHE A 769 -21.30 17.57 24.60
CA PHE A 769 -21.51 17.88 23.20
C PHE A 769 -21.96 19.33 23.07
N LEU A 770 -21.28 20.07 22.20
CA LEU A 770 -21.59 21.46 21.87
C LEU A 770 -22.19 21.51 20.47
N GLU A 771 -23.35 22.15 20.32
CA GLU A 771 -23.92 22.45 19.01
C GLU A 771 -23.08 23.55 18.34
N VAL A 772 -22.51 23.26 17.16
CA VAL A 772 -21.58 24.18 16.49
C VAL A 772 -22.10 24.74 15.17
N ALA A 773 -23.09 24.10 14.56
CA ALA A 773 -23.75 24.62 13.37
C ALA A 773 -25.14 24.00 13.14
N LYS A 774 -26.04 24.81 12.59
CA LYS A 774 -27.29 24.37 11.96
C LYS A 774 -27.21 24.59 10.46
N ILE A 775 -27.43 23.55 9.68
CA ILE A 775 -27.24 23.56 8.24
C ILE A 775 -28.56 23.24 7.55
N SER A 776 -28.89 24.06 6.54
CA SER A 776 -29.94 23.78 5.56
C SER A 776 -29.25 23.45 4.24
N TYR A 777 -29.40 22.21 3.80
CA TYR A 777 -28.73 21.67 2.62
C TYR A 777 -29.73 21.45 1.48
N ASP A 778 -29.41 21.95 0.29
CA ASP A 778 -30.22 21.77 -0.93
C ASP A 778 -29.44 20.99 -2.00
N PRO A 779 -29.75 19.70 -2.28
CA PRO A 779 -29.02 18.90 -3.26
C PRO A 779 -29.03 19.47 -4.68
N SER A 780 -29.90 20.44 -4.97
CA SER A 780 -30.02 21.08 -6.28
C SER A 780 -29.05 22.26 -6.46
N ALA A 781 -28.46 22.77 -5.38
CA ALA A 781 -27.64 23.99 -5.39
C ALA A 781 -26.21 23.77 -5.93
N GLY A 782 -25.74 22.53 -6.04
CA GLY A 782 -24.42 22.20 -6.60
C GLY A 782 -23.87 20.87 -6.09
N MET A 783 -22.77 20.41 -6.69
CA MET A 783 -22.08 19.16 -6.30
C MET A 783 -21.49 19.22 -4.89
N GLN A 784 -21.12 20.41 -4.43
CA GLN A 784 -20.48 20.62 -3.14
C GLN A 784 -21.08 21.88 -2.51
N GLN A 785 -21.46 21.80 -1.25
CA GLN A 785 -21.90 22.96 -0.47
C GLN A 785 -21.07 23.09 0.79
N LYS A 786 -20.46 24.26 0.95
CA LYS A 786 -19.60 24.61 2.08
C LYS A 786 -20.41 25.40 3.10
N PHE A 787 -20.32 24.99 4.36
CA PHE A 787 -20.96 25.66 5.48
C PHE A 787 -19.90 25.99 6.53
N THR A 788 -19.93 27.22 7.04
CA THR A 788 -19.03 27.69 8.10
C THR A 788 -19.63 27.36 9.47
N THR A 789 -18.79 26.96 10.42
CA THR A 789 -19.21 26.78 11.82
C THR A 789 -19.38 28.13 12.51
N GLN A 790 -20.26 28.19 13.51
CA GLN A 790 -20.41 29.41 14.31
C GLN A 790 -19.22 29.62 15.26
N PHE A 791 -18.58 28.52 15.66
CA PHE A 791 -17.49 28.50 16.62
C PHE A 791 -16.32 27.69 16.09
N ALA A 792 -15.10 28.17 16.33
CA ALA A 792 -13.87 27.43 16.12
C ALA A 792 -13.62 26.56 17.34
N VAL A 793 -14.03 25.28 17.27
CA VAL A 793 -13.99 24.37 18.41
C VAL A 793 -12.89 23.34 18.20
N GLN A 794 -12.06 23.15 19.23
CA GLN A 794 -11.06 22.08 19.28
C GLN A 794 -11.73 20.77 19.65
N THR A 795 -11.75 19.82 18.72
CA THR A 795 -12.30 18.49 18.97
C THR A 795 -11.63 17.44 18.09
N SER A 796 -11.67 16.19 18.54
CA SER A 796 -11.32 15.02 17.72
C SER A 796 -12.56 14.20 17.36
N ILE A 797 -13.76 14.55 17.84
CA ILE A 797 -14.99 13.79 17.57
C ILE A 797 -16.12 14.76 17.22
N VAL A 798 -16.72 14.53 16.06
CA VAL A 798 -17.88 15.27 15.57
C VAL A 798 -19.06 14.32 15.35
N VAL A 799 -20.27 14.82 15.54
CA VAL A 799 -21.50 14.11 15.21
C VAL A 799 -22.31 14.94 14.24
N VAL A 800 -22.65 14.34 13.10
CA VAL A 800 -23.55 14.90 12.11
C VAL A 800 -24.92 14.28 12.33
N GLU A 801 -25.86 15.08 12.81
CA GLU A 801 -27.25 14.67 13.00
C GLU A 801 -28.12 15.18 11.85
N VAL A 802 -28.80 14.26 11.18
CA VAL A 802 -29.81 14.57 10.17
C VAL A 802 -31.17 14.70 10.86
N LEU A 803 -31.76 15.88 10.77
CA LEU A 803 -33.08 16.18 11.34
C LEU A 803 -34.24 15.90 10.38
N ASP A 804 -33.98 16.00 9.09
CA ASP A 804 -34.98 15.75 8.05
C ASP A 804 -34.30 15.48 6.70
N ASN A 805 -35.08 14.94 5.76
CA ASN A 805 -34.67 14.75 4.37
C ASN A 805 -35.68 15.41 3.40
N TRP A 806 -35.48 15.23 2.10
CA TRP A 806 -36.35 15.82 1.08
C TRP A 806 -37.62 15.00 0.79
N GLY A 807 -38.14 14.27 1.78
CA GLY A 807 -39.45 13.60 1.73
C GLY A 807 -39.41 12.12 1.33
N ASN A 808 -38.26 11.44 1.47
CA ASN A 808 -38.15 10.00 1.23
C ASN A 808 -38.26 9.20 2.53
N PRO A 809 -38.78 7.95 2.54
CA PRO A 809 -38.80 7.09 3.73
C PRO A 809 -37.41 6.66 4.24
N SER A 810 -36.34 7.06 3.56
CA SER A 810 -34.95 6.76 3.92
C SER A 810 -34.05 7.89 3.49
N THR A 811 -32.91 8.02 4.16
CA THR A 811 -31.92 9.05 3.88
C THR A 811 -30.63 8.43 3.40
N CYS A 812 -29.99 9.07 2.42
CA CYS A 812 -28.77 8.65 1.76
C CYS A 812 -27.74 9.77 1.96
N LEU A 813 -26.79 9.52 2.86
CA LEU A 813 -25.71 10.45 3.20
C LEU A 813 -24.49 10.11 2.35
N HIS A 814 -24.13 11.03 1.46
CA HIS A 814 -22.91 10.96 0.66
C HIS A 814 -21.71 11.51 1.45
N ARG A 815 -20.58 11.72 0.76
CA ARG A 815 -19.34 12.19 1.35
C ARG A 815 -19.51 13.50 2.12
N ILE A 816 -18.89 13.57 3.29
CA ILE A 816 -18.75 14.77 4.11
C ILE A 816 -17.27 15.02 4.37
N SER A 817 -16.83 16.26 4.13
CA SER A 817 -15.46 16.70 4.41
C SER A 817 -15.43 17.72 5.54
N PHE A 818 -14.41 17.63 6.38
CA PHE A 818 -14.19 18.53 7.51
C PHE A 818 -12.85 19.23 7.35
N HIS A 819 -12.86 20.54 7.40
CA HIS A 819 -11.68 21.36 7.11
C HIS A 819 -11.46 22.40 8.19
N GLY A 820 -10.20 22.65 8.51
CA GLY A 820 -9.80 23.53 9.60
C GLY A 820 -8.29 23.60 9.75
N ASP A 821 -7.85 23.90 10.96
CA ASP A 821 -6.43 23.99 11.32
C ASP A 821 -6.07 22.89 12.32
N GLN A 822 -4.88 22.29 12.14
CA GLN A 822 -4.31 21.33 13.08
C GLN A 822 -3.83 22.07 14.34
N VAL A 823 -4.15 21.57 15.52
CA VAL A 823 -3.57 22.10 16.77
C VAL A 823 -2.14 21.57 16.89
N SER A 824 -1.15 22.40 16.60
CA SER A 824 0.26 22.07 16.89
C SER A 824 0.46 22.12 18.41
N PHE A 825 0.68 20.96 19.04
CA PHE A 825 1.06 20.85 20.45
C PHE A 825 2.54 21.13 20.67
#